data_AF-A0A259MXD0-F1
#
_entry.id   AF-A0A259MXD0-F1
#
_cell.length_a   1.000
_cell.length_b   1.000
_cell.length_c   1.000
_cell.angle_alpha   90.00
_cell.angle_beta   90.00
_cell.angle_gamma   90.00
#
_symmetry.space_group_name_H-M   'P 1'
#
loop_
_entity.id
_entity.type
_entity.pdbx_description
1 polymer ?
#
loop_
_entity_poly.entity_id
_entity_poly.type
_entity_poly.pdbx_seq_one_letter_code
_entity_poly.pdbx_strand_id
1 'polypeptide(L)'
;MASIETEGLPLAVPAADPWPRTELGDGSALSLQADEMFARRLDTRFAGEVRGLVHDPATGLAGKDPEEALAGIADTFRLLGALKDRYLAQAIGPRQKALLEPVIDRRLDRAGGDLGRIAEQATSVLDDRIVAERLADLRQDASLSWQDRAHLRTLGRTTVGELRYQGERKGWDASRTDTAVRTGLSDLYAGAVEAAIGQDPERAAKLYEHARDVIQPERQAAVERRIERGREERRVAEIVGGLADTPDDPARRPDLDDYQARAAEATPPDASPEVRAQVTRMARIEQARADRAWQAARGRAATNALDWLGENPAAPLMAMPTELRGGLSPEQTEALDRTAMNGGRVVTDRDLYDRLDDQAVRDPESFAALDLTQHRLSLGGSDYNRLTKLQQTLAEGKPDPAFERHRLGRLFLDEGLRAANLDPNGEEARTARQHLDRLLGAFEAVEGKPATMADIRGLVDGVLPRGEGDHNIVQTSGGEPVEASGSTEIAPLQEPIEAPLEVAPPTKPAPGSSEFTVKGAFDAAEPRIVHNDDGSAEVTAGKIPTPGRPADATVRIDRDRLGASAEMVLPNGHRVESRRTNSDGGTWSQIDTIRDPQGTVIGTQTTSFDGTRGTQAWEPADGRVQTANWEAEPPSGDVHLANAGIGALGGLGTAGSLAADSLTATAKAIAGDMLALGARALGLAGAAVTGAAAGVAAGAAALLTPANSQGTTVDLGDGVRLRQPPGDSSGVVEKSGRRRQPVGSHARSGAHPGWRHFGSPADIDDRRHGAGESDRAGGGRPRAGRGGDALRCRADLFEPSAGERGSPRSQRWAIARRFHRS
;
A
#
# COMPACT_ATOMS: atom_id res chain seq x y z
N MET A 1 8.67 -28.72 30.55
CA MET A 1 10.14 -28.64 30.46
C MET A 1 10.55 -29.38 29.21
N ALA A 2 10.97 -28.66 28.18
CA ALA A 2 11.52 -29.27 26.97
C ALA A 2 13.04 -29.42 27.15
N SER A 3 13.59 -30.59 26.84
CA SER A 3 15.04 -30.76 26.76
C SER A 3 15.53 -30.07 25.50
N ILE A 4 16.30 -28.99 25.66
CA ILE A 4 17.11 -28.46 24.55
C ILE A 4 18.29 -29.41 24.38
N GLU A 5 18.28 -30.18 23.30
CA GLU A 5 19.39 -31.05 22.95
C GLU A 5 20.61 -30.18 22.59
N THR A 6 21.70 -30.33 23.35
CA THR A 6 22.96 -29.64 23.08
C THR A 6 23.73 -30.29 21.94
N GLU A 7 23.12 -30.31 20.75
CA GLU A 7 23.84 -30.56 19.49
C GLU A 7 24.67 -29.32 19.15
N GLY A 8 26.00 -29.44 19.16
CA GLY A 8 26.90 -28.32 18.78
C GLY A 8 28.19 -28.21 19.59
N LEU A 9 28.31 -28.88 20.75
CA LEU A 9 29.62 -29.07 21.37
C LEU A 9 30.46 -30.04 20.51
N PRO A 10 31.69 -29.68 20.08
CA PRO A 10 32.50 -30.57 19.24
C PRO A 10 32.94 -31.82 20.01
N LEU A 11 32.18 -32.89 19.83
CA LEU A 11 32.39 -34.22 20.42
C LEU A 11 33.53 -35.00 19.74
N ALA A 12 34.74 -34.45 19.77
CA ALA A 12 36.02 -35.16 19.74
C ALA A 12 37.18 -34.15 19.66
N VAL A 13 37.77 -33.79 20.80
CA VAL A 13 39.18 -33.34 20.79
C VAL A 13 40.01 -34.59 20.49
N PRO A 14 40.93 -34.57 19.50
CA PRO A 14 41.79 -35.72 19.23
C PRO A 14 42.53 -36.12 20.51
N ALA A 15 42.58 -37.43 20.79
CA ALA A 15 43.21 -37.97 21.99
C ALA A 15 44.60 -37.34 22.14
N ALA A 16 44.83 -36.62 23.25
CA ALA A 16 46.07 -35.91 23.45
C ALA A 16 47.23 -36.91 23.41
N ASP A 17 48.26 -36.61 22.59
CA ASP A 17 49.45 -37.44 22.51
C ASP A 17 49.91 -37.82 23.94
N PRO A 18 50.05 -39.12 24.24
CA PRO A 18 50.39 -39.55 25.58
C PRO A 18 51.78 -39.00 25.90
N TRP A 19 51.82 -38.02 26.81
CA TRP A 19 53.07 -37.43 27.25
C TRP A 19 54.01 -38.53 27.74
N PRO A 20 55.31 -38.46 27.41
CA PRO A 20 56.28 -39.45 27.87
C PRO A 20 56.19 -39.52 29.40
N ARG A 21 55.78 -40.68 29.91
CA ARG A 21 55.69 -40.92 31.36
C ARG A 21 57.08 -40.71 31.93
N THR A 22 57.23 -39.64 32.71
CA THR A 22 58.49 -39.29 33.33
C THR A 22 58.75 -40.26 34.49
N GLU A 23 59.52 -41.32 34.23
CA GLU A 23 60.02 -42.24 35.28
C GLU A 23 61.00 -41.56 36.26
N LEU A 24 61.32 -40.28 36.01
CA LEU A 24 61.94 -39.35 36.95
C LEU A 24 60.98 -39.05 38.11
N GLY A 25 61.25 -39.67 39.26
CA GLY A 25 60.37 -39.66 40.44
C GLY A 25 59.86 -38.28 40.89
N ASP A 26 58.73 -38.31 41.60
CA ASP A 26 57.85 -37.17 41.90
C ASP A 26 58.50 -35.93 42.54
N GLY A 27 59.74 -36.01 43.02
CA GLY A 27 60.50 -34.90 43.61
C GLY A 27 61.48 -34.19 42.67
N SER A 28 61.64 -34.61 41.41
CA SER A 28 62.63 -34.00 40.51
C SER A 28 62.22 -32.60 40.03
N ALA A 29 63.19 -31.69 39.88
CA ALA A 29 62.94 -30.35 39.32
C ALA A 29 62.37 -30.41 37.88
N LEU A 30 62.74 -31.44 37.12
CA LEU A 30 62.27 -31.67 35.76
C LEU A 30 60.79 -32.10 35.72
N SER A 31 60.33 -32.94 36.66
CA SER A 31 58.92 -33.33 36.74
C SER A 31 58.04 -32.18 37.22
N LEU A 32 58.53 -31.31 38.13
CA LEU A 32 57.83 -30.07 38.48
C LEU A 32 57.68 -29.12 37.28
N GLN A 33 58.73 -28.93 36.48
CA GLN A 33 58.69 -28.08 35.29
C GLN A 33 57.77 -28.65 34.20
N ALA A 34 57.72 -29.97 34.04
CA ALA A 34 56.81 -30.64 33.11
C ALA A 34 55.34 -30.42 33.49
N ASP A 35 55.00 -30.59 34.78
CA ASP A 35 53.65 -30.34 35.32
C ASP A 35 53.21 -28.89 35.10
N GLU A 36 54.11 -27.91 35.32
CA GLU A 36 53.81 -26.50 35.12
C GLU A 36 53.59 -26.16 33.63
N MET A 37 54.43 -26.67 32.74
CA MET A 37 54.28 -26.48 31.29
C MET A 37 52.98 -27.11 30.77
N PHE A 38 52.58 -28.26 31.31
CA PHE A 38 51.32 -28.90 30.98
C PHE A 38 50.11 -28.08 31.47
N ALA A 39 50.13 -27.62 32.72
CA ALA A 39 49.09 -26.75 33.28
C ALA A 39 48.93 -25.45 32.46
N ARG A 40 50.04 -24.78 32.09
CA ARG A 40 50.03 -23.59 31.20
C ARG A 40 49.42 -23.87 29.82
N ARG A 41 49.63 -25.06 29.25
CA ARG A 41 49.05 -25.47 27.95
C ARG A 41 47.54 -25.70 28.05
N LEU A 42 47.06 -26.33 29.13
CA LEU A 42 45.63 -26.48 29.39
C LEU A 42 44.97 -25.13 29.67
N ASP A 43 45.57 -24.28 30.49
CA ASP A 43 45.10 -22.93 30.78
C ASP A 43 44.91 -22.07 29.51
N THR A 44 45.88 -22.12 28.59
CA THR A 44 45.81 -21.38 27.32
C THR A 44 44.62 -21.81 26.46
N ARG A 45 44.34 -23.13 26.40
CA ARG A 45 43.20 -23.68 25.64
C ARG A 45 41.86 -23.35 26.33
N PHE A 46 41.78 -23.56 27.64
CA PHE A 46 40.63 -23.19 28.46
C PHE A 46 40.27 -21.70 28.29
N ALA A 47 41.27 -20.81 28.35
CA ALA A 47 41.07 -19.38 28.13
C ALA A 47 40.56 -19.04 26.71
N GLY A 48 40.97 -19.81 25.69
CA GLY A 48 40.46 -19.69 24.33
C GLY A 48 38.97 -20.05 24.24
N GLU A 49 38.56 -21.15 24.87
CA GLU A 49 37.16 -21.58 24.88
C GLU A 49 36.26 -20.68 25.73
N VAL A 50 36.73 -20.19 26.88
CA VAL A 50 36.01 -19.16 27.67
C VAL A 50 35.81 -17.89 26.83
N ARG A 51 36.84 -17.45 26.08
CA ARG A 51 36.71 -16.30 25.18
C ARG A 51 35.71 -16.58 24.06
N GLY A 52 35.74 -17.77 23.45
CA GLY A 52 34.79 -18.16 22.41
C GLY A 52 33.35 -18.10 22.91
N LEU A 53 33.09 -18.68 24.08
CA LEU A 53 31.75 -18.74 24.66
C LEU A 53 31.19 -17.36 25.09
N VAL A 54 32.03 -16.47 25.63
CA VAL A 54 31.57 -15.18 26.19
C VAL A 54 31.68 -14.03 25.19
N HIS A 55 32.77 -13.97 24.42
CA HIS A 55 33.22 -12.77 23.68
C HIS A 55 33.39 -12.97 22.16
N ASP A 56 33.09 -14.15 21.61
CA ASP A 56 33.06 -14.30 20.15
C ASP A 56 31.91 -13.48 19.55
N PRO A 57 32.15 -12.66 18.51
CA PRO A 57 31.14 -11.74 18.00
C PRO A 57 30.04 -12.41 17.16
N ALA A 58 30.23 -13.67 16.73
CA ALA A 58 29.26 -14.40 15.90
C ALA A 58 28.47 -15.46 16.68
N THR A 59 29.07 -16.02 17.74
CA THR A 59 28.53 -17.17 18.49
C THR A 59 28.57 -17.01 20.01
N GLY A 60 29.41 -16.11 20.52
CA GLY A 60 29.56 -15.85 21.94
C GLY A 60 28.45 -14.94 22.47
N LEU A 61 28.23 -14.99 23.79
CA LEU A 61 27.09 -14.31 24.42
C LEU A 61 27.07 -12.80 24.17
N ALA A 62 28.22 -12.14 24.12
CA ALA A 62 28.34 -10.70 23.86
C ALA A 62 27.98 -10.29 22.41
N GLY A 63 27.94 -11.24 21.46
CA GLY A 63 27.56 -10.99 20.07
C GLY A 63 26.06 -11.15 19.78
N LYS A 64 25.28 -11.65 20.74
CA LYS A 64 23.85 -11.91 20.57
C LYS A 64 22.99 -10.67 20.69
N ASP A 65 21.75 -10.76 20.20
CA ASP A 65 20.71 -9.78 20.55
C ASP A 65 20.53 -9.69 22.08
N PRO A 66 20.28 -8.51 22.65
CA PRO A 66 20.07 -8.34 24.09
C PRO A 66 19.08 -9.31 24.76
N GLU A 67 17.98 -9.70 24.11
CA GLU A 67 17.01 -10.66 24.68
C GLU A 67 17.64 -12.06 24.79
N GLU A 68 18.28 -12.51 23.71
CA GLU A 68 18.99 -13.79 23.67
C GLU A 68 20.22 -13.82 24.58
N ALA A 69 20.92 -12.68 24.72
CA ALA A 69 22.05 -12.52 25.62
C ALA A 69 21.61 -12.71 27.07
N LEU A 70 20.53 -12.04 27.50
CA LEU A 70 19.97 -12.22 28.85
C LEU A 70 19.49 -13.65 29.11
N ALA A 71 18.74 -14.24 28.17
CA ALA A 71 18.30 -15.62 28.27
C ALA A 71 19.49 -16.62 28.34
N GLY A 72 20.55 -16.35 27.59
CA GLY A 72 21.72 -17.23 27.46
C GLY A 72 22.73 -17.18 28.62
N ILE A 73 22.62 -16.23 29.57
CA ILE A 73 23.53 -16.14 30.73
C ILE A 73 23.55 -17.43 31.55
N ALA A 74 22.37 -17.98 31.88
CA ALA A 74 22.26 -19.16 32.74
C ALA A 74 22.90 -20.40 32.10
N ASP A 75 22.68 -20.60 30.80
CA ASP A 75 23.33 -21.68 30.05
C ASP A 75 24.83 -21.44 29.89
N THR A 76 25.26 -20.19 29.76
CA THR A 76 26.69 -19.86 29.67
C THR A 76 27.42 -20.17 30.99
N PHE A 77 26.82 -19.87 32.15
CA PHE A 77 27.35 -20.32 33.44
C PHE A 77 27.45 -21.85 33.54
N ARG A 78 26.42 -22.57 33.07
CA ARG A 78 26.42 -24.05 33.04
C ARG A 78 27.54 -24.61 32.13
N LEU A 79 27.73 -24.02 30.96
CA LEU A 79 28.77 -24.40 30.00
C LEU A 79 30.17 -24.07 30.53
N LEU A 80 30.35 -22.94 31.22
CA LEU A 80 31.60 -22.59 31.91
C LEU A 80 31.95 -23.58 33.03
N GLY A 81 30.96 -24.04 33.80
CA GLY A 81 31.14 -25.09 34.81
C GLY A 81 31.60 -26.42 34.19
N ALA A 82 30.87 -26.89 33.16
CA ALA A 82 31.24 -28.10 32.41
C ALA A 82 32.63 -27.99 31.76
N LEU A 83 33.02 -26.79 31.32
CA LEU A 83 34.35 -26.51 30.78
C LEU A 83 35.44 -26.67 31.86
N LYS A 84 35.22 -26.16 33.09
CA LYS A 84 36.14 -26.38 34.23
C LYS A 84 36.32 -27.87 34.51
N ASP A 85 35.24 -28.62 34.65
CA ASP A 85 35.30 -30.05 34.98
C ASP A 85 36.06 -30.83 33.89
N ARG A 86 35.78 -30.55 32.61
CA ARG A 86 36.44 -31.19 31.46
C ARG A 86 37.94 -30.89 31.38
N TYR A 87 38.39 -29.71 31.80
CA TYR A 87 39.81 -29.35 31.81
C TYR A 87 40.54 -29.85 33.06
N LEU A 88 39.88 -29.89 34.22
CA LEU A 88 40.45 -30.51 35.43
C LEU A 88 40.59 -32.03 35.29
N ALA A 89 39.69 -32.70 34.55
CA ALA A 89 39.81 -34.12 34.23
C ALA A 89 40.97 -34.46 33.28
N GLN A 90 41.55 -33.47 32.56
CA GLN A 90 42.73 -33.65 31.72
C GLN A 90 44.05 -33.53 32.50
N ALA A 91 44.03 -33.09 33.77
CA ALA A 91 45.21 -33.09 34.63
C ALA A 91 45.53 -34.51 35.09
N ILE A 92 46.69 -35.04 34.70
CA ILE A 92 47.05 -36.46 34.87
C ILE A 92 47.40 -36.79 36.34
N GLY A 93 47.83 -35.80 37.12
CA GLY A 93 48.24 -35.98 38.51
C GLY A 93 47.70 -34.90 39.47
N PRO A 94 47.63 -35.19 40.79
CA PRO A 94 47.15 -34.23 41.80
C PRO A 94 47.91 -32.90 41.80
N ARG A 95 49.21 -32.92 41.50
CA ARG A 95 50.05 -31.71 41.42
C ARG A 95 49.63 -30.81 40.25
N GLN A 96 49.41 -31.38 39.07
CA GLN A 96 48.91 -30.62 37.90
C GLN A 96 47.54 -30.01 38.19
N LYS A 97 46.63 -30.78 38.84
CA LYS A 97 45.32 -30.26 39.24
C LYS A 97 45.43 -29.10 40.23
N ALA A 98 46.27 -29.24 41.27
CA ALA A 98 46.51 -28.19 42.26
C ALA A 98 47.16 -26.91 41.68
N LEU A 99 47.92 -27.02 40.59
CA LEU A 99 48.46 -25.87 39.85
C LEU A 99 47.42 -25.22 38.94
N LEU A 100 46.56 -26.01 38.29
CA LEU A 100 45.60 -25.55 37.28
C LEU A 100 44.30 -24.97 37.88
N GLU A 101 43.76 -25.61 38.91
CA GLU A 101 42.46 -25.25 39.50
C GLU A 101 42.38 -23.79 39.98
N PRO A 102 43.36 -23.23 40.71
CA PRO A 102 43.34 -21.82 41.12
C PRO A 102 43.46 -20.83 39.94
N VAL A 103 43.94 -21.26 38.77
CA VAL A 103 44.03 -20.42 37.57
C VAL A 103 42.72 -20.45 36.78
N ILE A 104 42.11 -21.63 36.65
CA ILE A 104 40.77 -21.80 36.08
C ILE A 104 39.74 -20.99 36.89
N ASP A 105 39.76 -21.07 38.23
CA ASP A 105 38.80 -20.36 39.07
C ASP A 105 38.91 -18.83 38.89
N ARG A 106 40.12 -18.27 38.91
CA ARG A 106 40.34 -16.84 38.62
C ARG A 106 39.90 -16.40 37.21
N ARG A 107 39.85 -17.33 36.25
CA ARG A 107 39.32 -17.06 34.91
C ARG A 107 37.80 -17.15 34.87
N LEU A 108 37.20 -18.09 35.61
CA LEU A 108 35.76 -18.16 35.79
C LEU A 108 35.22 -16.95 36.55
N ASP A 109 35.90 -16.49 37.60
CA ASP A 109 35.55 -15.26 38.33
C ASP A 109 35.53 -14.04 37.39
N ARG A 110 36.56 -13.92 36.53
CA ARG A 110 36.61 -12.87 35.50
C ARG A 110 35.49 -13.03 34.48
N ALA A 111 35.23 -14.25 34.00
CA ALA A 111 34.15 -14.51 33.06
C ALA A 111 32.78 -14.19 33.67
N GLY A 112 32.54 -14.49 34.95
CA GLY A 112 31.34 -14.10 35.68
C GLY A 112 31.17 -12.58 35.78
N GLY A 113 32.27 -11.85 36.02
CA GLY A 113 32.29 -10.39 35.95
C GLY A 113 32.05 -9.82 34.54
N ASP A 114 32.51 -10.52 33.50
CA ASP A 114 32.21 -10.17 32.10
C ASP A 114 30.74 -10.41 31.75
N LEU A 115 30.18 -11.55 32.19
CA LEU A 115 28.75 -11.88 32.03
C LEU A 115 27.84 -10.87 32.74
N GLY A 116 28.22 -10.41 33.94
CA GLY A 116 27.51 -9.33 34.64
C GLY A 116 27.45 -8.04 33.80
N ARG A 117 28.58 -7.63 33.21
CA ARG A 117 28.63 -6.44 32.34
C ARG A 117 27.86 -6.61 31.04
N ILE A 118 27.85 -7.81 30.45
CA ILE A 118 27.02 -8.15 29.29
C ILE A 118 25.52 -8.05 29.67
N ALA A 119 25.13 -8.53 30.85
CA ALA A 119 23.75 -8.43 31.34
C ALA A 119 23.30 -6.98 31.55
N GLU A 120 24.14 -6.15 32.17
CA GLU A 120 23.91 -4.71 32.35
C GLU A 120 23.76 -4.00 31.00
N GLN A 121 24.65 -4.29 30.05
CA GLN A 121 24.59 -3.71 28.70
C GLN A 121 23.33 -4.15 27.94
N ALA A 122 23.00 -5.44 27.93
CA ALA A 122 21.84 -5.98 27.26
C ALA A 122 20.53 -5.39 27.82
N THR A 123 20.37 -5.40 29.15
CA THR A 123 19.24 -4.76 29.84
C THR A 123 19.13 -3.28 29.44
N SER A 124 20.27 -2.57 29.39
CA SER A 124 20.26 -1.15 29.07
C SER A 124 19.86 -0.84 27.62
N VAL A 125 20.17 -1.72 26.67
CA VAL A 125 19.71 -1.61 25.28
C VAL A 125 18.22 -1.94 25.14
N LEU A 126 17.71 -2.92 25.90
CA LEU A 126 16.28 -3.26 25.90
C LEU A 126 15.42 -2.14 26.48
N ASP A 127 15.81 -1.57 27.62
CA ASP A 127 15.15 -0.39 28.17
C ASP A 127 15.06 0.76 27.14
N ASP A 128 16.12 0.95 26.36
CA ASP A 128 16.16 1.98 25.32
C ASP A 128 15.21 1.71 24.16
N ARG A 129 15.13 0.45 23.73
CA ARG A 129 14.19 0.00 22.71
C ARG A 129 12.75 0.15 23.19
N ILE A 130 12.44 -0.29 24.41
CA ILE A 130 11.11 -0.16 25.01
C ILE A 130 10.69 1.30 25.14
N VAL A 131 11.59 2.20 25.57
CA VAL A 131 11.30 3.64 25.61
C VAL A 131 11.08 4.20 24.20
N ALA A 132 11.86 3.78 23.21
CA ALA A 132 11.67 4.21 21.82
C ALA A 132 10.33 3.74 21.22
N GLU A 133 9.94 2.49 21.50
CA GLU A 133 8.64 1.91 21.12
C GLU A 133 7.49 2.69 21.76
N ARG A 134 7.49 2.90 23.09
CA ARG A 134 6.47 3.74 23.76
C ARG A 134 6.41 5.17 23.22
N LEU A 135 7.56 5.76 22.87
CA LEU A 135 7.60 7.10 22.28
C LEU A 135 7.05 7.13 20.86
N ALA A 136 7.07 6.02 20.12
CA ALA A 136 6.39 5.87 18.84
C ALA A 136 4.87 5.70 19.05
N ASP A 137 4.45 4.85 19.97
CA ASP A 137 3.04 4.63 20.33
C ASP A 137 2.37 5.96 20.75
N LEU A 138 3.00 6.73 21.65
CA LEU A 138 2.50 8.06 22.07
C LEU A 138 2.38 9.07 20.92
N ARG A 139 3.15 8.93 19.83
CA ARG A 139 3.02 9.77 18.62
C ARG A 139 1.87 9.29 17.73
N GLN A 140 1.64 7.98 17.66
CA GLN A 140 0.50 7.39 16.96
C GLN A 140 -0.81 7.72 17.70
N ASP A 141 -0.86 7.58 19.01
CA ASP A 141 -2.01 7.99 19.84
C ASP A 141 -2.32 9.48 19.66
N ALA A 142 -1.28 10.32 19.55
CA ALA A 142 -1.44 11.75 19.30
C ALA A 142 -1.92 12.05 17.87
N SER A 143 -1.53 11.25 16.88
CA SER A 143 -1.99 11.37 15.49
C SER A 143 -3.43 10.88 15.30
N LEU A 144 -3.91 9.95 16.14
CA LEU A 144 -5.30 9.50 16.18
C LEU A 144 -6.19 10.45 17.02
N SER A 145 -5.68 10.89 18.18
CA SER A 145 -6.41 11.71 19.16
C SER A 145 -6.24 13.22 18.96
N TRP A 146 -5.85 13.67 17.77
CA TRP A 146 -5.54 15.08 17.47
C TRP A 146 -6.68 16.07 17.79
N GLN A 147 -7.93 15.57 17.84
CA GLN A 147 -9.13 16.34 18.16
C GLN A 147 -9.25 16.66 19.67
N ASP A 148 -8.72 15.81 20.56
CA ASP A 148 -8.78 16.02 22.02
C ASP A 148 -7.49 16.66 22.55
N ARG A 149 -7.56 17.98 22.73
CA ARG A 149 -6.48 18.80 23.30
C ARG A 149 -6.14 18.44 24.75
N ALA A 150 -7.06 17.89 25.54
CA ALA A 150 -6.79 17.45 26.91
C ALA A 150 -6.04 16.12 26.92
N HIS A 151 -6.41 15.20 26.01
CA HIS A 151 -5.67 13.96 25.78
C HIS A 151 -4.25 14.23 25.24
N LEU A 152 -4.07 15.08 24.23
CA LEU A 152 -2.75 15.47 23.72
C LEU A 152 -1.82 16.05 24.80
N ARG A 153 -2.35 16.87 25.73
CA ARG A 153 -1.59 17.37 26.89
C ARG A 153 -1.22 16.27 27.88
N THR A 154 -1.94 15.16 27.90
CA THR A 154 -1.62 13.98 28.71
C THR A 154 -0.50 13.18 28.03
N LEU A 155 -0.65 12.84 26.75
CA LEU A 155 0.39 12.19 25.96
C LEU A 155 1.72 12.97 26.01
N GLY A 156 1.69 14.28 25.78
CA GLY A 156 2.87 15.13 25.89
C GLY A 156 3.52 15.13 27.28
N ARG A 157 2.75 15.01 28.38
CA ARG A 157 3.31 14.85 29.73
C ARG A 157 3.97 13.46 29.90
N THR A 158 3.38 12.41 29.33
CA THR A 158 3.98 11.07 29.31
C THR A 158 5.28 11.05 28.52
N THR A 159 5.32 11.67 27.33
CA THR A 159 6.53 11.84 26.51
C THR A 159 7.65 12.57 27.27
N VAL A 160 7.33 13.63 28.03
CA VAL A 160 8.31 14.31 28.91
C VAL A 160 8.82 13.37 30.00
N GLY A 161 7.95 12.54 30.58
CA GLY A 161 8.30 11.55 31.60
C GLY A 161 9.28 10.50 31.09
N GLU A 162 8.95 9.84 29.98
CA GLU A 162 9.79 8.80 29.35
C GLU A 162 11.17 9.35 28.92
N LEU A 163 11.21 10.55 28.34
CA LEU A 163 12.48 11.18 27.93
C LEU A 163 13.35 11.65 29.11
N ARG A 164 12.73 12.05 30.23
CA ARG A 164 13.46 12.35 31.47
C ARG A 164 13.98 11.09 32.13
N TYR A 165 13.16 10.04 32.22
CA TYR A 165 13.58 8.73 32.68
C TYR A 165 14.77 8.21 31.87
N GLN A 166 14.71 8.29 30.53
CA GLN A 166 15.84 7.93 29.68
C GLN A 166 17.09 8.79 29.93
N GLY A 167 16.92 10.09 30.14
CA GLY A 167 18.00 11.02 30.47
C GLY A 167 18.68 10.69 31.80
N GLU A 168 17.90 10.46 32.87
CA GLU A 168 18.38 10.04 34.18
C GLU A 168 19.15 8.71 34.08
N ARG A 169 18.54 7.70 33.43
CA ARG A 169 19.11 6.36 33.23
C ARG A 169 20.43 6.38 32.45
N LYS A 170 20.56 7.28 31.47
CA LYS A 170 21.78 7.47 30.65
C LYS A 170 22.79 8.45 31.23
N GLY A 171 22.52 9.07 32.39
CA GLY A 171 23.38 10.12 32.94
C GLY A 171 23.53 11.34 32.01
N TRP A 172 22.50 11.67 31.24
CA TRP A 172 22.47 12.89 30.44
C TRP A 172 22.46 14.12 31.34
N ASP A 173 23.22 15.15 30.97
CA ASP A 173 23.08 16.45 31.61
C ASP A 173 21.69 17.07 31.34
N ALA A 174 21.32 18.05 32.15
CA ALA A 174 20.01 18.70 32.05
C ALA A 174 19.76 19.35 30.69
N SER A 175 20.79 19.89 30.00
CA SER A 175 20.62 20.53 28.70
C SER A 175 20.35 19.51 27.58
N ARG A 176 21.00 18.34 27.64
CA ARG A 176 20.75 17.23 26.72
C ARG A 176 19.36 16.64 26.94
N THR A 177 18.96 16.44 28.19
CA THR A 177 17.61 15.96 28.53
C THR A 177 16.53 16.95 28.10
N ASP A 178 16.69 18.24 28.37
CA ASP A 178 15.76 19.28 27.89
C ASP A 178 15.70 19.36 26.36
N THR A 179 16.82 19.17 25.67
CA THR A 179 16.85 19.13 24.20
C THR A 179 16.07 17.92 23.66
N ALA A 180 16.29 16.73 24.24
CA ALA A 180 15.55 15.52 23.88
C ALA A 180 14.04 15.69 24.13
N VAL A 181 13.66 16.25 25.29
CA VAL A 181 12.26 16.56 25.64
C VAL A 181 11.61 17.52 24.64
N ARG A 182 12.30 18.61 24.24
CA ARG A 182 11.79 19.56 23.24
C ARG A 182 11.60 18.90 21.88
N THR A 183 12.56 18.08 21.43
CA THR A 183 12.42 17.32 20.17
C THR A 183 11.26 16.33 20.23
N GLY A 184 11.15 15.54 21.30
CA GLY A 184 10.07 14.56 21.44
C GLY A 184 8.67 15.18 21.51
N LEU A 185 8.52 16.30 22.23
CA LEU A 185 7.29 17.08 22.24
C LEU A 185 6.98 17.70 20.87
N SER A 186 7.98 18.26 20.19
CA SER A 186 7.82 18.80 18.85
C SER A 186 7.41 17.72 17.85
N ASP A 187 7.94 16.51 17.95
CA ASP A 187 7.57 15.38 17.11
C ASP A 187 6.12 14.95 17.34
N LEU A 188 5.70 14.84 18.61
CA LEU A 188 4.33 14.46 18.98
C LEU A 188 3.30 15.48 18.48
N TYR A 189 3.51 16.78 18.74
CA TYR A 189 2.56 17.81 18.30
C TYR A 189 2.60 18.05 16.80
N ALA A 190 3.77 17.98 16.14
CA ALA A 190 3.84 18.07 14.68
C ALA A 190 3.12 16.89 14.02
N GLY A 191 3.29 15.65 14.53
CA GLY A 191 2.57 14.47 14.04
C GLY A 191 1.04 14.60 14.18
N ALA A 192 0.57 15.09 15.34
CA ALA A 192 -0.86 15.35 15.56
C ALA A 192 -1.42 16.42 14.60
N VAL A 193 -0.67 17.50 14.34
CA VAL A 193 -1.07 18.51 13.34
C VAL A 193 -1.06 17.93 11.94
N GLU A 194 -0.05 17.15 11.56
CA GLU A 194 0.06 16.57 10.22
C GLU A 194 -1.06 15.57 9.90
N ALA A 195 -1.48 14.77 10.88
CA ALA A 195 -2.67 13.93 10.76
C ALA A 195 -3.96 14.76 10.64
N ALA A 196 -4.07 15.86 11.38
CA ALA A 196 -5.21 16.77 11.30
C ALA A 196 -5.33 17.45 9.92
N ILE A 197 -4.22 17.79 9.25
CA ILE A 197 -4.22 18.48 7.93
C ILE A 197 -5.00 17.68 6.89
N GLY A 198 -4.83 16.35 6.86
CA GLY A 198 -5.50 15.47 5.89
C GLY A 198 -7.01 15.31 6.11
N GLN A 199 -7.54 15.70 7.27
CA GLN A 199 -8.95 15.56 7.63
C GLN A 199 -9.68 16.92 7.72
N ASP A 200 -9.09 17.87 8.44
CA ASP A 200 -9.64 19.21 8.65
C ASP A 200 -8.49 20.23 8.81
N PRO A 201 -8.05 20.87 7.71
CA PRO A 201 -6.92 21.80 7.74
C PRO A 201 -7.20 23.06 8.58
N GLU A 202 -8.47 23.43 8.81
CA GLU A 202 -8.82 24.55 9.68
C GLU A 202 -8.74 24.20 11.17
N ARG A 203 -9.11 22.96 11.55
CA ARG A 203 -8.80 22.47 12.90
C ARG A 203 -7.30 22.22 13.08
N ALA A 204 -6.60 21.76 12.04
CA ALA A 204 -5.15 21.60 12.06
C ALA A 204 -4.45 22.94 12.31
N ALA A 205 -4.88 24.03 11.64
CA ALA A 205 -4.42 25.38 11.91
C ALA A 205 -4.61 25.79 13.38
N LYS A 206 -5.82 25.59 13.93
CA LYS A 206 -6.12 25.89 15.34
C LYS A 206 -5.35 25.01 16.34
N LEU A 207 -4.96 23.78 15.96
CA LEU A 207 -4.11 22.90 16.76
C LEU A 207 -2.64 23.36 16.69
N TYR A 208 -2.18 23.72 15.50
CA TYR A 208 -0.85 24.30 15.26
C TYR A 208 -0.65 25.59 16.05
N GLU A 209 -1.60 26.53 16.02
CA GLU A 209 -1.56 27.75 16.84
C GLU A 209 -1.39 27.45 18.34
N HIS A 210 -2.07 26.42 18.86
CA HIS A 210 -1.95 26.00 20.26
C HIS A 210 -0.61 25.32 20.58
N ALA A 211 0.00 24.64 19.60
CA ALA A 211 1.25 23.89 19.76
C ALA A 211 2.50 24.63 19.25
N ARG A 212 2.36 25.83 18.67
CA ARG A 212 3.42 26.52 17.92
C ARG A 212 4.70 26.71 18.74
N ASP A 213 4.57 27.14 19.99
CA ASP A 213 5.70 27.40 20.90
C ASP A 213 6.44 26.11 21.33
N VAL A 214 5.83 24.94 21.10
CA VAL A 214 6.37 23.61 21.42
C VAL A 214 6.99 22.95 20.18
N ILE A 215 6.46 23.24 18.98
CA ILE A 215 6.99 22.75 17.71
C ILE A 215 8.27 23.53 17.37
N GLN A 216 9.35 22.80 17.05
CA GLN A 216 10.65 23.36 16.70
C GLN A 216 10.55 24.35 15.53
N PRO A 217 11.23 25.52 15.58
CA PRO A 217 11.18 26.55 14.52
C PRO A 217 11.48 26.01 13.12
N GLU A 218 12.39 25.06 13.01
CA GLU A 218 12.79 24.40 11.77
C GLU A 218 11.64 23.61 11.12
N ARG A 219 10.70 23.11 11.94
CA ARG A 219 9.49 22.41 11.51
C ARG A 219 8.29 23.31 11.30
N GLN A 220 8.18 24.43 12.01
CA GLN A 220 7.06 25.38 11.91
C GLN A 220 6.77 25.76 10.45
N ALA A 221 7.78 26.20 9.69
CA ALA A 221 7.62 26.60 8.29
C ALA A 221 7.30 25.43 7.32
N ALA A 222 7.51 24.17 7.72
CA ALA A 222 7.08 23.00 6.95
C ALA A 222 5.59 22.69 7.24
N VAL A 223 5.19 22.75 8.51
CA VAL A 223 3.81 22.54 8.96
C VAL A 223 2.88 23.64 8.42
N GLU A 224 3.28 24.92 8.49
CA GLU A 224 2.51 26.04 7.93
C GLU A 224 2.22 25.87 6.42
N ARG A 225 3.23 25.47 5.64
CA ARG A 225 3.06 25.19 4.20
C ARG A 225 2.17 23.97 3.92
N ARG A 226 2.19 22.96 4.79
CA ARG A 226 1.31 21.79 4.69
C ARG A 226 -0.14 22.14 5.03
N ILE A 227 -0.37 22.99 6.04
CA ILE A 227 -1.71 23.48 6.40
C ILE A 227 -2.32 24.25 5.23
N GLU A 228 -1.57 25.19 4.63
CA GLU A 228 -2.08 25.98 3.52
C GLU A 228 -2.36 25.12 2.28
N ARG A 229 -1.47 24.18 1.94
CA ARG A 229 -1.74 23.20 0.88
C ARG A 229 -3.00 22.36 1.17
N GLY A 230 -3.20 21.91 2.41
CA GLY A 230 -4.40 21.16 2.79
C GLY A 230 -5.69 21.99 2.64
N ARG A 231 -5.63 23.31 2.89
CA ARG A 231 -6.74 24.23 2.59
C ARG A 231 -7.00 24.33 1.09
N GLU A 232 -5.96 24.49 0.28
CA GLU A 232 -6.06 24.54 -1.17
C GLU A 232 -6.67 23.25 -1.73
N GLU A 233 -6.16 22.08 -1.33
CA GLU A 233 -6.68 20.76 -1.71
C GLU A 233 -8.14 20.57 -1.30
N ARG A 234 -8.52 20.98 -0.07
CA ARG A 234 -9.91 20.92 0.38
C ARG A 234 -10.84 21.86 -0.40
N ARG A 235 -10.40 23.08 -0.73
CA ARG A 235 -11.18 24.01 -1.58
C ARG A 235 -11.38 23.45 -2.98
N VAL A 236 -10.33 22.85 -3.58
CA VAL A 236 -10.45 22.17 -4.88
C VAL A 236 -11.50 21.05 -4.80
N ALA A 237 -11.44 20.21 -3.75
CA ALA A 237 -12.40 19.12 -3.57
C ALA A 237 -13.85 19.62 -3.38
N GLU A 238 -14.05 20.69 -2.60
CA GLU A 238 -15.37 21.31 -2.38
C GLU A 238 -15.95 21.91 -3.68
N ILE A 239 -15.14 22.67 -4.43
CA ILE A 239 -15.54 23.24 -5.73
C ILE A 239 -15.90 22.13 -6.72
N VAL A 240 -15.07 21.10 -6.84
CA VAL A 240 -15.28 19.99 -7.78
C VAL A 240 -16.47 19.10 -7.38
N GLY A 241 -16.70 18.91 -6.08
CA GLY A 241 -17.91 18.26 -5.57
C GLY A 241 -19.18 19.00 -6.00
N GLY A 242 -19.21 20.32 -5.81
CA GLY A 242 -20.34 21.17 -6.26
C GLY A 242 -20.60 21.15 -7.77
N LEU A 243 -19.58 20.89 -8.59
CA LEU A 243 -19.77 20.67 -10.04
C LEU A 243 -20.52 19.36 -10.33
N ALA A 244 -20.23 18.29 -9.59
CA ALA A 244 -20.89 17.00 -9.73
C ALA A 244 -22.31 16.99 -9.14
N ASP A 245 -22.54 17.77 -8.08
CA ASP A 245 -23.87 17.92 -7.45
C ASP A 245 -24.85 18.76 -8.30
N THR A 246 -24.36 19.48 -9.32
CA THR A 246 -25.20 20.24 -10.26
C THR A 246 -25.63 19.34 -11.42
N PRO A 247 -26.90 18.85 -11.46
CA PRO A 247 -27.32 17.87 -12.45
C PRO A 247 -27.28 18.45 -13.87
N ASP A 248 -26.66 17.71 -14.80
CA ASP A 248 -26.70 18.04 -16.22
C ASP A 248 -28.10 17.78 -16.80
N ASP A 249 -28.46 18.55 -17.83
CA ASP A 249 -29.66 18.29 -18.64
C ASP A 249 -29.49 16.98 -19.43
N PRO A 250 -30.29 15.92 -19.19
CA PRO A 250 -30.16 14.66 -19.91
C PRO A 250 -30.40 14.79 -21.43
N ALA A 251 -31.08 15.84 -21.89
CA ALA A 251 -31.30 16.08 -23.32
C ALA A 251 -30.06 16.64 -24.03
N ARG A 252 -29.16 17.33 -23.33
CA ARG A 252 -27.96 17.97 -23.89
C ARG A 252 -26.68 17.22 -23.51
N ARG A 253 -25.72 17.12 -24.44
CA ARG A 253 -24.40 16.55 -24.13
C ARG A 253 -23.67 17.46 -23.13
N PRO A 254 -23.07 16.91 -22.05
CA PRO A 254 -22.24 17.68 -21.12
C PRO A 254 -21.14 18.48 -21.83
N ASP A 255 -21.27 19.80 -21.81
CA ASP A 255 -20.42 20.72 -22.58
C ASP A 255 -19.22 21.20 -21.76
N LEU A 256 -18.05 21.21 -22.40
CA LEU A 256 -16.79 21.55 -21.75
C LEU A 256 -16.71 23.05 -21.39
N ASP A 257 -17.31 23.93 -22.20
CA ASP A 257 -17.31 25.36 -21.90
C ASP A 257 -18.26 25.69 -20.74
N ASP A 258 -19.41 25.00 -20.65
CA ASP A 258 -20.32 25.12 -19.50
C ASP A 258 -19.68 24.60 -18.20
N TYR A 259 -18.91 23.50 -18.25
CA TYR A 259 -18.14 23.02 -17.11
C TYR A 259 -17.02 23.99 -16.70
N GLN A 260 -16.33 24.61 -17.66
CA GLN A 260 -15.31 25.63 -17.37
C GLN A 260 -15.93 26.90 -16.79
N ALA A 261 -17.10 27.32 -17.28
CA ALA A 261 -17.85 28.45 -16.74
C ALA A 261 -18.30 28.20 -15.30
N ARG A 262 -18.96 27.05 -15.03
CA ARG A 262 -19.35 26.64 -13.67
C ARG A 262 -18.12 26.57 -12.74
N ALA A 263 -17.02 26.01 -13.20
CA ALA A 263 -15.78 25.92 -12.42
C ALA A 263 -15.17 27.30 -12.12
N ALA A 264 -15.22 28.23 -13.06
CA ALA A 264 -14.75 29.60 -12.88
C ALA A 264 -15.65 30.42 -11.95
N GLU A 265 -16.97 30.22 -12.00
CA GLU A 265 -17.94 30.86 -11.11
C GLU A 265 -17.82 30.34 -9.67
N ALA A 266 -17.64 29.03 -9.49
CA ALA A 266 -17.46 28.41 -8.18
C ALA A 266 -16.07 28.66 -7.57
N THR A 267 -15.07 29.08 -8.36
CA THR A 267 -13.72 29.37 -7.85
C THR A 267 -13.64 30.81 -7.31
N PRO A 268 -13.30 31.03 -6.02
CA PRO A 268 -13.17 32.37 -5.46
C PRO A 268 -12.16 33.25 -6.21
N PRO A 269 -12.43 34.56 -6.39
CA PRO A 269 -11.59 35.46 -7.17
C PRO A 269 -10.21 35.72 -6.54
N ASP A 270 -10.02 35.37 -5.26
CA ASP A 270 -8.78 35.40 -4.49
C ASP A 270 -8.03 34.06 -4.46
N ALA A 271 -8.57 32.98 -5.05
CA ALA A 271 -7.90 31.67 -5.10
C ALA A 271 -6.55 31.73 -5.83
N SER A 272 -5.57 30.94 -5.39
CA SER A 272 -4.24 30.88 -6.00
C SER A 272 -4.28 30.42 -7.47
N PRO A 273 -3.30 30.81 -8.31
CA PRO A 273 -3.18 30.30 -9.68
C PRO A 273 -3.14 28.77 -9.74
N GLU A 274 -2.50 28.14 -8.76
CA GLU A 274 -2.40 26.70 -8.58
C GLU A 274 -3.78 26.06 -8.36
N VAL A 275 -4.57 26.58 -7.41
CA VAL A 275 -5.96 26.13 -7.18
C VAL A 275 -6.81 26.28 -8.44
N ARG A 276 -6.74 27.42 -9.14
CA ARG A 276 -7.50 27.64 -10.38
C ARG A 276 -7.12 26.62 -11.47
N ALA A 277 -5.83 26.35 -11.63
CA ALA A 277 -5.34 25.37 -12.60
C ALA A 277 -5.77 23.93 -12.22
N GLN A 278 -5.77 23.61 -10.93
CA GLN A 278 -6.22 22.30 -10.44
C GLN A 278 -7.73 22.11 -10.57
N VAL A 279 -8.55 23.11 -10.19
CA VAL A 279 -10.00 23.10 -10.43
C VAL A 279 -10.30 22.95 -11.92
N THR A 280 -9.63 23.71 -12.80
CA THR A 280 -9.83 23.60 -14.26
C THR A 280 -9.49 22.20 -14.78
N ARG A 281 -8.44 21.56 -14.25
CA ARG A 281 -8.07 20.17 -14.58
C ARG A 281 -9.14 19.18 -14.12
N MET A 282 -9.61 19.31 -12.87
CA MET A 282 -10.62 18.41 -12.30
C MET A 282 -11.99 18.57 -12.97
N ALA A 283 -12.38 19.80 -13.34
CA ALA A 283 -13.61 20.06 -14.09
C ALA A 283 -13.63 19.34 -15.46
N ARG A 284 -12.47 19.19 -16.12
CA ARG A 284 -12.34 18.38 -17.35
C ARG A 284 -12.53 16.88 -17.08
N ILE A 285 -12.02 16.38 -15.96
CA ILE A 285 -12.17 14.97 -15.56
C ILE A 285 -13.65 14.68 -15.24
N GLU A 286 -14.33 15.58 -14.52
CA GLU A 286 -15.74 15.41 -14.20
C GLU A 286 -16.64 15.59 -15.44
N GLN A 287 -16.34 16.54 -16.34
CA GLN A 287 -17.03 16.63 -17.63
C GLN A 287 -16.88 15.34 -18.46
N ALA A 288 -15.66 14.76 -18.52
CA ALA A 288 -15.43 13.49 -19.22
C ALA A 288 -16.09 12.28 -18.52
N ARG A 289 -16.42 12.39 -17.22
CA ARG A 289 -17.21 11.39 -16.48
C ARG A 289 -18.70 11.55 -16.78
N ALA A 290 -19.21 12.78 -16.76
CA ALA A 290 -20.58 13.12 -17.10
C ALA A 290 -20.91 12.75 -18.56
N ASP A 291 -20.03 13.10 -19.51
CA ASP A 291 -20.17 12.73 -20.92
C ASP A 291 -20.29 11.22 -21.11
N ARG A 292 -19.43 10.41 -20.46
CA ARG A 292 -19.53 8.95 -20.47
C ARG A 292 -20.82 8.43 -19.82
N ALA A 293 -21.28 9.04 -18.72
CA ALA A 293 -22.52 8.65 -18.05
C ALA A 293 -23.76 8.93 -18.91
N TRP A 294 -23.79 10.10 -19.57
CA TRP A 294 -24.80 10.53 -20.52
C TRP A 294 -24.82 9.64 -21.78
N GLN A 295 -23.64 9.37 -22.35
CA GLN A 295 -23.46 8.44 -23.47
C GLN A 295 -24.05 7.05 -23.17
N ALA A 296 -23.67 6.46 -22.03
CA ALA A 296 -24.19 5.18 -21.60
C ALA A 296 -25.71 5.22 -21.32
N ALA A 297 -26.27 6.35 -20.91
CA ALA A 297 -27.72 6.52 -20.77
C ALA A 297 -28.44 6.47 -22.13
N ARG A 298 -27.89 7.13 -23.16
CA ARG A 298 -28.41 7.06 -24.53
C ARG A 298 -28.28 5.67 -25.13
N GLY A 299 -27.17 4.96 -24.88
CA GLY A 299 -26.99 3.58 -25.32
C GLY A 299 -27.99 2.59 -24.70
N ARG A 300 -28.34 2.78 -23.41
CA ARG A 300 -29.46 2.06 -22.78
C ARG A 300 -30.81 2.43 -23.40
N ALA A 301 -31.08 3.72 -23.64
CA ALA A 301 -32.32 4.15 -24.29
C ALA A 301 -32.48 3.54 -25.70
N ALA A 302 -31.41 3.53 -26.50
CA ALA A 302 -31.36 2.91 -27.82
C ALA A 302 -31.64 1.40 -27.80
N THR A 303 -31.09 0.69 -26.81
CA THR A 303 -31.34 -0.75 -26.61
C THR A 303 -32.79 -1.00 -26.23
N ASN A 304 -33.30 -0.31 -25.20
CA ASN A 304 -34.68 -0.43 -24.73
C ASN A 304 -35.71 -0.07 -25.83
N ALA A 305 -35.40 0.89 -26.69
CA ALA A 305 -36.24 1.28 -27.83
C ALA A 305 -36.34 0.18 -28.90
N LEU A 306 -35.24 -0.56 -29.13
CA LEU A 306 -35.25 -1.73 -30.02
C LEU A 306 -36.00 -2.91 -29.41
N ASP A 307 -35.83 -3.17 -28.12
CA ASP A 307 -36.54 -4.25 -27.43
C ASP A 307 -38.05 -3.98 -27.46
N TRP A 308 -38.47 -2.75 -27.16
CA TRP A 308 -39.87 -2.32 -27.28
C TRP A 308 -40.41 -2.49 -28.72
N LEU A 309 -39.62 -2.15 -29.74
CA LEU A 309 -40.02 -2.31 -31.14
C LEU A 309 -40.13 -3.79 -31.54
N GLY A 310 -39.30 -4.66 -30.98
CA GLY A 310 -39.37 -6.11 -31.16
C GLY A 310 -40.61 -6.73 -30.50
N GLU A 311 -41.01 -6.23 -29.32
CA GLU A 311 -42.26 -6.61 -28.65
C GLU A 311 -43.51 -6.05 -29.33
N ASN A 312 -43.40 -4.86 -29.96
CA ASN A 312 -44.52 -4.10 -30.51
C ASN A 312 -44.37 -3.80 -32.02
N PRO A 313 -44.12 -4.80 -32.89
CA PRO A 313 -43.72 -4.57 -34.29
C PRO A 313 -44.80 -3.94 -35.18
N ALA A 314 -46.05 -3.93 -34.74
CA ALA A 314 -47.18 -3.29 -35.43
C ALA A 314 -47.61 -1.95 -34.80
N ALA A 315 -46.99 -1.53 -33.69
CA ALA A 315 -47.32 -0.27 -33.04
C ALA A 315 -46.61 0.90 -33.74
N PRO A 316 -47.29 2.06 -33.91
CA PRO A 316 -46.60 3.25 -34.39
C PRO A 316 -45.58 3.72 -33.33
N LEU A 317 -44.44 4.25 -33.75
CA LEU A 317 -43.40 4.76 -32.83
C LEU A 317 -43.92 5.88 -31.89
N MET A 318 -45.01 6.56 -32.26
CA MET A 318 -45.71 7.51 -31.39
C MET A 318 -46.36 6.87 -30.15
N ALA A 319 -46.54 5.55 -30.12
CA ALA A 319 -46.99 4.79 -28.95
C ALA A 319 -45.84 4.33 -28.03
N MET A 320 -44.58 4.49 -28.43
CA MET A 320 -43.42 4.22 -27.56
C MET A 320 -43.44 5.19 -26.35
N PRO A 321 -43.17 4.73 -25.12
CA PRO A 321 -43.08 5.60 -23.94
C PRO A 321 -42.21 6.84 -24.15
N THR A 322 -42.67 7.98 -23.65
CA THR A 322 -42.00 9.29 -23.85
C THR A 322 -40.60 9.30 -23.24
N GLU A 323 -40.39 8.55 -22.17
CA GLU A 323 -39.13 8.40 -21.45
C GLU A 323 -38.08 7.67 -22.30
N LEU A 324 -38.50 6.64 -23.05
CA LEU A 324 -37.62 5.95 -24.00
C LEU A 324 -37.28 6.85 -25.18
N ARG A 325 -38.28 7.51 -25.76
CA ARG A 325 -38.10 8.39 -26.93
C ARG A 325 -37.26 9.63 -26.61
N GLY A 326 -37.47 10.24 -25.45
CA GLY A 326 -36.70 11.40 -24.97
C GLY A 326 -35.26 11.07 -24.58
N GLY A 327 -34.94 9.79 -24.35
CA GLY A 327 -33.57 9.32 -24.12
C GLY A 327 -32.73 9.15 -25.39
N LEU A 328 -33.33 9.23 -26.58
CA LEU A 328 -32.64 9.08 -27.86
C LEU A 328 -32.06 10.41 -28.36
N SER A 329 -30.95 10.34 -29.09
CA SER A 329 -30.49 11.47 -29.91
C SER A 329 -31.39 11.67 -31.14
N PRO A 330 -31.32 12.82 -31.84
CA PRO A 330 -32.00 13.01 -33.12
C PRO A 330 -31.60 11.93 -34.14
N GLU A 331 -30.30 11.63 -34.25
CA GLU A 331 -29.76 10.63 -35.18
C GLU A 331 -30.22 9.20 -34.80
N GLN A 332 -30.31 8.90 -33.51
CA GLN A 332 -30.87 7.65 -33.00
C GLN A 332 -32.38 7.55 -33.28
N THR A 333 -33.11 8.67 -33.21
CA THR A 333 -34.54 8.72 -33.55
C THR A 333 -34.74 8.42 -35.05
N GLU A 334 -33.96 9.04 -35.93
CA GLU A 334 -33.97 8.76 -37.37
C GLU A 334 -33.53 7.31 -37.71
N ALA A 335 -32.59 6.75 -36.94
CA ALA A 335 -32.18 5.35 -37.07
C ALA A 335 -33.26 4.36 -36.60
N LEU A 336 -34.01 4.71 -35.55
CA LEU A 336 -35.17 3.96 -35.07
C LEU A 336 -36.34 4.02 -36.08
N ASP A 337 -36.62 5.19 -36.66
CA ASP A 337 -37.62 5.35 -37.73
C ASP A 337 -37.29 4.45 -38.93
N ARG A 338 -36.03 4.48 -39.41
CA ARG A 338 -35.54 3.57 -40.46
C ARG A 338 -35.67 2.10 -40.06
N THR A 339 -35.38 1.76 -38.81
CA THR A 339 -35.49 0.38 -38.29
C THR A 339 -36.95 -0.10 -38.29
N ALA A 340 -37.90 0.75 -37.89
CA ALA A 340 -39.33 0.45 -37.95
C ALA A 340 -39.81 0.24 -39.40
N MET A 341 -39.38 1.11 -40.34
CA MET A 341 -39.68 0.93 -41.77
C MET A 341 -39.11 -0.37 -42.35
N ASN A 342 -37.96 -0.83 -41.85
CA ASN A 342 -37.31 -2.09 -42.23
C ASN A 342 -37.85 -3.32 -41.47
N GLY A 343 -39.09 -3.26 -40.95
CA GLY A 343 -39.75 -4.38 -40.26
C GLY A 343 -39.06 -4.77 -38.96
N GLY A 344 -38.56 -3.79 -38.20
CA GLY A 344 -37.86 -3.99 -36.93
C GLY A 344 -36.40 -4.44 -37.07
N ARG A 345 -35.86 -4.54 -38.30
CA ARG A 345 -34.46 -4.93 -38.53
C ARG A 345 -33.56 -3.70 -38.64
N VAL A 346 -32.61 -3.58 -37.71
CA VAL A 346 -31.53 -2.60 -37.81
C VAL A 346 -30.66 -2.95 -39.02
N VAL A 347 -30.58 -2.03 -39.97
CA VAL A 347 -29.65 -2.11 -41.11
C VAL A 347 -28.36 -1.43 -40.69
N THR A 348 -27.23 -2.12 -40.82
CA THR A 348 -25.90 -1.57 -40.50
C THR A 348 -25.61 -0.35 -41.37
N ASP A 349 -25.33 0.78 -40.73
CA ASP A 349 -24.64 1.92 -41.32
C ASP A 349 -23.21 1.47 -41.65
N ARG A 350 -22.94 1.21 -42.92
CA ARG A 350 -21.68 0.62 -43.38
C ARG A 350 -20.49 1.55 -43.12
N ASP A 351 -20.69 2.85 -43.27
CA ASP A 351 -19.61 3.84 -43.08
C ASP A 351 -19.32 4.07 -41.59
N LEU A 352 -20.31 3.90 -40.69
CA LEU A 352 -20.06 3.79 -39.26
C LEU A 352 -19.32 2.49 -38.91
N TYR A 353 -19.75 1.34 -39.44
CA TYR A 353 -19.09 0.06 -39.19
C TYR A 353 -17.62 0.08 -39.62
N ASP A 354 -17.33 0.51 -40.86
CA ASP A 354 -15.97 0.53 -41.39
C ASP A 354 -15.07 1.53 -40.63
N ARG A 355 -15.62 2.64 -40.12
CA ARG A 355 -14.87 3.56 -39.22
C ARG A 355 -14.55 2.93 -37.86
N LEU A 356 -15.49 2.21 -37.25
CA LEU A 356 -15.29 1.54 -35.97
C LEU A 356 -14.30 0.38 -36.10
N ASP A 357 -14.36 -0.38 -37.20
CA ASP A 357 -13.41 -1.45 -37.54
C ASP A 357 -12.00 -0.89 -37.81
N ASP A 358 -11.87 0.18 -38.61
CA ASP A 358 -10.60 0.88 -38.85
C ASP A 358 -10.02 1.48 -37.56
N GLN A 359 -10.87 1.97 -36.65
CA GLN A 359 -10.44 2.44 -35.32
C GLN A 359 -9.90 1.27 -34.49
N ALA A 360 -10.60 0.13 -34.42
CA ALA A 360 -10.11 -1.05 -33.70
C ALA A 360 -8.74 -1.55 -34.23
N VAL A 361 -8.53 -1.49 -35.55
CA VAL A 361 -7.27 -1.90 -36.20
C VAL A 361 -6.10 -0.97 -35.88
N ARG A 362 -6.33 0.35 -35.92
CA ARG A 362 -5.27 1.38 -35.85
C ARG A 362 -5.06 1.96 -34.45
N ASP A 363 -6.11 2.06 -33.65
CA ASP A 363 -6.11 2.58 -32.29
C ASP A 363 -7.01 1.68 -31.39
N PRO A 364 -6.54 0.46 -31.09
CA PRO A 364 -7.30 -0.52 -30.32
C PRO A 364 -7.63 -0.05 -28.89
N GLU A 365 -6.79 0.80 -28.30
CA GLU A 365 -7.01 1.36 -26.95
C GLU A 365 -8.19 2.33 -26.96
N SER A 366 -8.23 3.29 -27.89
CA SER A 366 -9.39 4.20 -28.03
C SER A 366 -10.66 3.46 -28.45
N PHE A 367 -10.57 2.38 -29.21
CA PHE A 367 -11.72 1.53 -29.54
C PHE A 367 -12.22 0.71 -28.33
N ALA A 368 -11.32 0.15 -27.52
CA ALA A 368 -11.68 -0.58 -26.31
C ALA A 368 -12.43 0.32 -25.29
N ALA A 369 -12.10 1.61 -25.26
CA ALA A 369 -12.75 2.61 -24.41
C ALA A 369 -14.08 3.18 -24.94
N LEU A 370 -14.50 2.85 -26.17
CA LEU A 370 -15.67 3.42 -26.84
C LEU A 370 -16.96 2.70 -26.41
N ASP A 371 -18.02 3.41 -25.99
CA ASP A 371 -19.28 2.75 -25.64
C ASP A 371 -20.12 2.44 -26.89
N LEU A 372 -19.97 1.21 -27.41
CA LEU A 372 -20.66 0.71 -28.60
C LEU A 372 -22.20 0.72 -28.48
N THR A 373 -22.77 0.74 -27.26
CA THR A 373 -24.23 0.71 -27.07
C THR A 373 -24.92 1.94 -27.66
N GLN A 374 -24.22 3.08 -27.77
CA GLN A 374 -24.70 4.28 -28.46
C GLN A 374 -25.01 4.03 -29.95
N HIS A 375 -24.24 3.15 -30.58
CA HIS A 375 -24.35 2.81 -32.01
C HIS A 375 -25.30 1.62 -32.25
N ARG A 376 -25.99 1.11 -31.22
CA ARG A 376 -26.84 -0.07 -31.31
C ARG A 376 -27.98 0.05 -32.33
N LEU A 377 -28.49 1.27 -32.57
CA LEU A 377 -29.50 1.59 -33.60
C LEU A 377 -28.94 1.75 -35.02
N SER A 378 -27.61 1.85 -35.16
CA SER A 378 -26.90 2.02 -36.44
C SER A 378 -26.09 0.78 -36.84
N LEU A 379 -26.04 -0.24 -35.98
CA LEU A 379 -25.31 -1.49 -36.21
C LEU A 379 -26.29 -2.68 -36.17
N GLY A 380 -26.35 -3.43 -37.27
CA GLY A 380 -27.10 -4.68 -37.34
C GLY A 380 -26.60 -5.69 -36.30
N GLY A 381 -27.47 -6.61 -35.86
CA GLY A 381 -27.17 -7.48 -34.73
C GLY A 381 -25.90 -8.35 -34.89
N SER A 382 -25.57 -8.78 -36.11
CA SER A 382 -24.33 -9.49 -36.41
C SER A 382 -23.09 -8.64 -36.16
N ASP A 383 -23.14 -7.39 -36.64
CA ASP A 383 -21.99 -6.49 -36.73
C ASP A 383 -21.74 -5.82 -35.38
N TYR A 384 -22.82 -5.47 -34.67
CA TYR A 384 -22.78 -5.08 -33.27
C TYR A 384 -22.12 -6.18 -32.42
N ASN A 385 -22.61 -7.43 -32.51
CA ASN A 385 -22.04 -8.54 -31.75
C ASN A 385 -20.58 -8.83 -32.10
N ARG A 386 -20.17 -8.64 -33.37
CA ARG A 386 -18.76 -8.75 -33.78
C ARG A 386 -17.90 -7.69 -33.11
N LEU A 387 -18.31 -6.43 -33.17
CA LEU A 387 -17.57 -5.30 -32.58
C LEU A 387 -17.54 -5.39 -31.03
N THR A 388 -18.63 -5.81 -30.38
CA THR A 388 -18.67 -6.01 -28.92
C THR A 388 -17.73 -7.13 -28.48
N LYS A 389 -17.69 -8.26 -29.19
CA LYS A 389 -16.72 -9.34 -28.91
C LYS A 389 -15.29 -8.87 -29.07
N LEU A 390 -14.99 -8.14 -30.14
CA LEU A 390 -13.67 -7.57 -30.39
C LEU A 390 -13.25 -6.61 -29.26
N GLN A 391 -14.15 -5.70 -28.88
CA GLN A 391 -13.93 -4.78 -27.77
C GLN A 391 -13.66 -5.51 -26.45
N GLN A 392 -14.41 -6.57 -26.15
CA GLN A 392 -14.17 -7.40 -24.98
C GLN A 392 -12.77 -8.02 -25.01
N THR A 393 -12.36 -8.65 -26.12
CA THR A 393 -11.03 -9.27 -26.21
C THR A 393 -9.90 -8.24 -26.03
N LEU A 394 -10.04 -7.05 -26.64
CA LEU A 394 -9.08 -5.96 -26.51
C LEU A 394 -9.00 -5.42 -25.07
N ALA A 395 -10.15 -5.22 -24.40
CA ALA A 395 -10.21 -4.78 -23.02
C ALA A 395 -9.64 -5.82 -22.03
N GLU A 396 -9.77 -7.12 -22.33
CA GLU A 396 -9.18 -8.21 -21.56
C GLU A 396 -7.66 -8.39 -21.81
N GLY A 397 -7.06 -7.62 -22.74
CA GLY A 397 -5.65 -7.74 -23.13
C GLY A 397 -5.28 -9.10 -23.76
N LYS A 398 -6.28 -9.91 -24.12
CA LYS A 398 -6.05 -11.26 -24.65
C LYS A 398 -5.73 -11.16 -26.14
N PRO A 399 -4.68 -11.82 -26.64
CA PRO A 399 -4.45 -11.92 -28.07
C PRO A 399 -5.54 -12.81 -28.69
N ASP A 400 -6.44 -12.22 -29.49
CA ASP A 400 -7.30 -12.98 -30.41
C ASP A 400 -6.56 -13.21 -31.73
N PRO A 401 -6.17 -14.47 -32.05
CA PRO A 401 -5.49 -14.76 -33.30
C PRO A 401 -6.33 -14.48 -34.54
N ALA A 402 -7.67 -14.48 -34.46
CA ALA A 402 -8.52 -14.12 -35.58
C ALA A 402 -8.51 -12.60 -35.81
N PHE A 403 -8.60 -11.79 -34.74
CA PHE A 403 -8.44 -10.34 -34.85
C PHE A 403 -7.05 -9.93 -35.34
N GLU A 404 -5.95 -10.50 -34.84
CA GLU A 404 -4.61 -10.14 -35.33
C GLU A 404 -4.42 -10.48 -36.81
N ARG A 405 -5.04 -11.57 -37.31
CA ARG A 405 -5.09 -11.86 -38.76
C ARG A 405 -5.88 -10.81 -39.54
N HIS A 406 -7.06 -10.40 -39.03
CA HIS A 406 -7.88 -9.32 -39.60
C HIS A 406 -7.11 -8.00 -39.65
N ARG A 407 -6.49 -7.62 -38.53
CA ARG A 407 -5.70 -6.40 -38.34
C ARG A 407 -4.50 -6.34 -39.29
N LEU A 408 -3.70 -7.42 -39.38
CA LEU A 408 -2.59 -7.51 -40.33
C LEU A 408 -3.07 -7.44 -41.79
N GLY A 409 -4.17 -8.13 -42.12
CA GLY A 409 -4.79 -8.07 -43.44
C GLY A 409 -5.22 -6.64 -43.81
N ARG A 410 -5.89 -5.93 -42.90
CA ARG A 410 -6.30 -4.53 -43.07
C ARG A 410 -5.10 -3.59 -43.25
N LEU A 411 -4.04 -3.76 -42.45
CA LEU A 411 -2.83 -2.94 -42.56
C LEU A 411 -2.10 -3.14 -43.89
N PHE A 412 -1.92 -4.39 -44.34
CA PHE A 412 -1.31 -4.69 -45.64
C PHE A 412 -2.20 -4.23 -46.81
N LEU A 413 -3.53 -4.37 -46.71
CA LEU A 413 -4.45 -3.88 -47.74
C LEU A 413 -4.39 -2.35 -47.87
N ASP A 414 -4.41 -1.63 -46.75
CA ASP A 414 -4.23 -0.17 -46.74
C ASP A 414 -2.87 0.26 -47.30
N GLU A 415 -1.80 -0.52 -47.09
CA GLU A 415 -0.48 -0.29 -47.70
C GLU A 415 -0.53 -0.49 -49.22
N GLY A 416 -1.11 -1.59 -49.69
CA GLY A 416 -1.29 -1.89 -51.11
C GLY A 416 -2.17 -0.88 -51.85
N LEU A 417 -3.27 -0.43 -51.24
CA LEU A 417 -4.14 0.62 -51.79
C LEU A 417 -3.40 1.95 -51.95
N ARG A 418 -2.58 2.34 -50.96
CA ARG A 418 -1.71 3.53 -51.07
C ARG A 418 -0.64 3.35 -52.16
N ALA A 419 -0.04 2.17 -52.29
CA ALA A 419 0.94 1.87 -53.33
C ALA A 419 0.32 1.92 -54.75
N ALA A 420 -0.95 1.52 -54.88
CA ALA A 420 -1.75 1.66 -56.10
C ALA A 420 -2.28 3.09 -56.34
N ASN A 421 -1.98 4.05 -55.46
CA ASN A 421 -2.48 5.44 -55.48
C ASN A 421 -4.02 5.54 -55.48
N LEU A 422 -4.68 4.65 -54.74
CA LEU A 422 -6.13 4.65 -54.52
C LEU A 422 -6.48 5.27 -53.16
N ASP A 423 -7.65 5.90 -53.05
CA ASP A 423 -8.14 6.41 -51.77
C ASP A 423 -8.51 5.22 -50.86
N PRO A 424 -7.85 5.05 -49.69
CA PRO A 424 -8.18 3.96 -48.75
C PRO A 424 -9.60 4.06 -48.18
N ASN A 425 -10.30 5.18 -48.35
CA ASN A 425 -11.71 5.35 -47.95
C ASN A 425 -12.69 5.26 -49.14
N GLY A 426 -12.19 5.04 -50.35
CA GLY A 426 -12.98 4.95 -51.58
C GLY A 426 -13.91 3.73 -51.62
N GLU A 427 -14.80 3.70 -52.62
CA GLU A 427 -15.69 2.55 -52.87
C GLU A 427 -14.91 1.28 -53.26
N GLU A 428 -13.83 1.43 -54.04
CA GLU A 428 -12.90 0.36 -54.40
C GLU A 428 -12.21 -0.24 -53.16
N ALA A 429 -11.71 0.61 -52.27
CA ALA A 429 -11.11 0.20 -51.01
C ALA A 429 -12.10 -0.53 -50.10
N ARG A 430 -13.35 -0.02 -49.96
CA ARG A 430 -14.43 -0.70 -49.25
C ARG A 430 -14.77 -2.07 -49.87
N THR A 431 -14.74 -2.18 -51.20
CA THR A 431 -14.98 -3.45 -51.91
C THR A 431 -13.85 -4.46 -51.67
N ALA A 432 -12.59 -4.03 -51.79
CA ALA A 432 -11.43 -4.87 -51.52
C ALA A 432 -11.38 -5.34 -50.05
N ARG A 433 -11.71 -4.44 -49.10
CA ARG A 433 -11.86 -4.74 -47.67
C ARG A 433 -12.92 -5.81 -47.42
N GLN A 434 -14.12 -5.66 -48.00
CA GLN A 434 -15.17 -6.68 -47.89
C GLN A 434 -14.78 -8.02 -48.52
N HIS A 435 -14.00 -8.01 -49.61
CA HIS A 435 -13.52 -9.24 -50.23
C HIS A 435 -12.48 -9.93 -49.33
N LEU A 436 -11.53 -9.17 -48.76
CA LEU A 436 -10.53 -9.68 -47.83
C LEU A 436 -11.16 -10.26 -46.57
N ASP A 437 -12.15 -9.57 -45.98
CA ASP A 437 -12.87 -10.04 -44.79
C ASP A 437 -13.55 -11.40 -45.03
N ARG A 438 -14.13 -11.60 -46.24
CA ARG A 438 -14.72 -12.89 -46.64
C ARG A 438 -13.66 -13.97 -46.83
N LEU A 439 -12.54 -13.65 -47.47
CA LEU A 439 -11.45 -14.60 -47.71
C LEU A 439 -10.80 -15.05 -46.39
N LEU A 440 -10.46 -14.10 -45.50
CA LEU A 440 -9.91 -14.39 -44.18
C LEU A 440 -10.89 -15.20 -43.30
N GLY A 441 -12.18 -14.90 -43.37
CA GLY A 441 -13.23 -15.65 -42.65
C GLY A 441 -13.45 -17.07 -43.18
N ALA A 442 -13.24 -17.30 -44.48
CA ALA A 442 -13.37 -18.62 -45.10
C ALA A 442 -12.09 -19.47 -45.02
N PHE A 443 -10.91 -18.84 -44.92
CA PHE A 443 -9.60 -19.49 -45.07
C PHE A 443 -9.44 -20.75 -44.23
N GLU A 444 -9.73 -20.68 -42.93
CA GLU A 444 -9.51 -21.81 -42.00
C GLU A 444 -10.43 -23.00 -42.29
N ALA A 445 -11.63 -22.76 -42.82
CA ALA A 445 -12.56 -23.81 -43.24
C ALA A 445 -12.18 -24.45 -44.59
N VAL A 446 -11.44 -23.73 -45.45
CA VAL A 446 -10.96 -24.22 -46.75
C VAL A 446 -9.62 -24.96 -46.62
N GLU A 447 -8.68 -24.38 -45.88
CA GLU A 447 -7.29 -24.83 -45.78
C GLU A 447 -7.03 -25.74 -44.56
N GLY A 448 -8.00 -25.86 -43.63
CA GLY A 448 -7.85 -26.66 -42.40
C GLY A 448 -6.82 -26.13 -41.40
N LYS A 449 -6.32 -24.90 -41.61
CA LYS A 449 -5.30 -24.22 -40.79
C LYS A 449 -5.59 -22.70 -40.74
N PRO A 450 -5.19 -21.98 -39.68
CA PRO A 450 -5.27 -20.53 -39.67
C PRO A 450 -4.29 -19.92 -40.69
N ALA A 451 -4.67 -18.76 -41.28
CA ALA A 451 -3.82 -18.05 -42.24
C ALA A 451 -2.51 -17.56 -41.60
N THR A 452 -1.38 -17.90 -42.21
CA THR A 452 -0.06 -17.37 -41.85
C THR A 452 0.15 -15.98 -42.44
N MET A 453 1.20 -15.28 -42.01
CA MET A 453 1.54 -13.94 -42.54
C MET A 453 1.78 -13.95 -44.06
N ALA A 454 2.29 -15.05 -44.62
CA ALA A 454 2.46 -15.20 -46.07
C ALA A 454 1.11 -15.38 -46.78
N ASP A 455 0.22 -16.19 -46.21
CA ASP A 455 -1.13 -16.40 -46.75
C ASP A 455 -1.93 -15.08 -46.75
N ILE A 456 -1.87 -14.30 -45.66
CA ILE A 456 -2.55 -12.99 -45.56
C ILE A 456 -2.06 -12.03 -46.65
N ARG A 457 -0.76 -11.98 -46.94
CA ARG A 457 -0.21 -11.15 -48.03
C ARG A 457 -0.71 -11.62 -49.40
N GLY A 458 -0.70 -12.93 -49.67
CA GLY A 458 -1.24 -13.48 -50.91
C GLY A 458 -2.73 -13.22 -51.10
N LEU A 459 -3.52 -13.22 -50.02
CA LEU A 459 -4.93 -12.82 -50.05
C LEU A 459 -5.09 -11.32 -50.35
N VAL A 460 -4.26 -10.46 -49.76
CA VAL A 460 -4.25 -9.01 -50.02
C VAL A 460 -3.91 -8.73 -51.49
N ASP A 461 -2.85 -9.33 -52.02
CA ASP A 461 -2.46 -9.22 -53.44
C ASP A 461 -3.56 -9.72 -54.39
N GLY A 462 -4.38 -10.69 -53.93
CA GLY A 462 -5.53 -11.22 -54.65
C GLY A 462 -6.78 -10.33 -54.65
N VAL A 463 -6.94 -9.42 -53.69
CA VAL A 463 -8.09 -8.49 -53.61
C VAL A 463 -7.79 -7.08 -54.09
N LEU A 464 -6.50 -6.70 -54.18
CA LEU A 464 -6.11 -5.41 -54.73
C LEU A 464 -6.57 -5.31 -56.20
N PRO A 465 -7.22 -4.20 -56.61
CA PRO A 465 -7.58 -4.01 -58.00
C PRO A 465 -6.30 -3.96 -58.83
N ARG A 466 -6.18 -4.88 -59.79
CA ARG A 466 -5.08 -4.87 -60.75
C ARG A 466 -5.20 -3.62 -61.60
N GLY A 467 -4.21 -2.73 -61.53
CA GLY A 467 -4.17 -1.54 -62.37
C GLY A 467 -4.31 -1.93 -63.84
N GLU A 468 -5.24 -1.29 -64.55
CA GLU A 468 -5.63 -1.67 -65.93
C GLU A 468 -4.51 -1.58 -66.98
N GLY A 469 -3.29 -1.18 -66.61
CA GLY A 469 -2.13 -1.11 -67.50
C GLY A 469 -1.46 -2.45 -67.82
N ASP A 470 -1.73 -3.54 -67.09
CA ASP A 470 -0.94 -4.78 -67.18
C ASP A 470 -1.62 -5.89 -68.02
N HIS A 471 -1.87 -5.60 -69.29
CA HIS A 471 -2.59 -6.48 -70.23
C HIS A 471 -1.85 -7.77 -70.68
N ASN A 472 -0.68 -8.09 -70.12
CA ASN A 472 0.18 -9.18 -70.61
C ASN A 472 0.17 -10.48 -69.78
N ILE A 473 -0.63 -10.58 -68.70
CA ILE A 473 -0.71 -11.81 -67.89
C ILE A 473 -2.01 -12.57 -68.17
N VAL A 474 -1.93 -13.50 -69.13
CA VAL A 474 -3.01 -14.46 -69.44
C VAL A 474 -3.18 -15.46 -68.28
N GLN A 475 -4.39 -15.55 -67.72
CA GLN A 475 -4.74 -16.62 -66.78
C GLN A 475 -4.85 -17.97 -67.50
N THR A 476 -3.87 -18.85 -67.31
CA THR A 476 -3.98 -20.27 -67.69
C THR A 476 -4.77 -21.04 -66.63
N SER A 477 -6.07 -21.16 -66.81
CA SER A 477 -6.94 -22.04 -66.02
C SER A 477 -7.21 -23.33 -66.79
N GLY A 478 -6.73 -24.48 -66.29
CA GLY A 478 -7.06 -25.80 -66.82
C GLY A 478 -5.94 -26.83 -66.67
N GLY A 479 -6.15 -27.82 -65.79
CA GLY A 479 -5.22 -28.94 -65.59
C GLY A 479 -5.72 -29.91 -64.51
N GLU A 480 -6.49 -30.92 -64.91
CA GLU A 480 -6.87 -32.05 -64.04
C GLU A 480 -5.69 -33.03 -63.83
N PRO A 481 -5.73 -33.89 -62.79
CA PRO A 481 -4.58 -34.64 -62.31
C PRO A 481 -4.37 -36.00 -63.02
N VAL A 482 -3.11 -36.43 -63.14
CA VAL A 482 -2.73 -37.81 -63.51
C VAL A 482 -1.58 -38.30 -62.60
N GLU A 483 -1.54 -39.61 -62.40
CA GLU A 483 -0.90 -40.32 -61.29
C GLU A 483 0.64 -40.51 -61.37
N ALA A 484 1.17 -41.01 -60.25
CA ALA A 484 2.55 -41.35 -59.93
C ALA A 484 3.27 -42.33 -60.89
N SER A 485 4.62 -42.24 -60.97
CA SER A 485 5.58 -43.35 -60.70
C SER A 485 7.06 -43.02 -61.01
N GLY A 486 7.98 -43.62 -60.24
CA GLY A 486 9.44 -43.74 -60.53
C GLY A 486 10.31 -42.58 -60.03
N SER A 487 11.19 -42.76 -59.03
CA SER A 487 12.52 -43.45 -59.09
C SER A 487 13.46 -42.78 -60.13
N THR A 488 14.65 -42.26 -59.80
CA THR A 488 15.72 -42.86 -58.97
C THR A 488 16.77 -41.80 -58.52
N GLU A 489 17.32 -41.95 -57.30
CA GLU A 489 18.75 -41.87 -56.87
C GLU A 489 19.81 -41.43 -57.94
N ILE A 490 20.91 -40.68 -57.69
CA ILE A 490 21.94 -40.67 -56.60
C ILE A 490 22.62 -39.26 -56.50
N ALA A 491 23.23 -38.91 -55.35
CA ALA A 491 24.02 -37.69 -55.03
C ALA A 491 25.52 -37.79 -55.53
N PRO A 492 26.59 -37.09 -55.00
CA PRO A 492 26.73 -36.03 -53.97
C PRO A 492 27.78 -34.91 -54.30
N LEU A 493 28.31 -34.23 -53.25
CA LEU A 493 29.30 -33.13 -53.16
C LEU A 493 28.72 -31.70 -53.41
N GLN A 494 29.15 -30.64 -52.71
CA GLN A 494 30.39 -30.44 -51.92
C GLN A 494 30.18 -29.61 -50.63
N GLU A 495 31.21 -29.59 -49.76
CA GLU A 495 31.23 -29.15 -48.35
C GLU A 495 31.23 -27.61 -48.08
N PRO A 496 30.97 -27.18 -46.82
CA PRO A 496 30.86 -25.77 -46.43
C PRO A 496 32.20 -25.11 -46.03
N ILE A 497 32.18 -23.78 -45.92
CA ILE A 497 33.31 -22.96 -45.43
C ILE A 497 32.95 -22.38 -44.05
N GLU A 498 33.71 -22.78 -43.02
CA GLU A 498 33.86 -22.08 -41.74
C GLU A 498 34.84 -20.89 -41.93
N ALA A 499 35.00 -19.86 -41.09
CA ALA A 499 34.62 -19.55 -39.71
C ALA A 499 34.65 -17.98 -39.53
N PRO A 500 35.03 -17.40 -38.37
CA PRO A 500 34.20 -17.16 -37.19
C PRO A 500 34.09 -15.66 -36.82
N LEU A 501 33.32 -15.34 -35.77
CA LEU A 501 33.48 -14.08 -35.03
C LEU A 501 33.31 -14.32 -33.53
N GLU A 502 34.38 -14.07 -32.76
CA GLU A 502 34.41 -14.20 -31.31
C GLU A 502 33.58 -13.11 -30.61
N VAL A 503 32.83 -13.49 -29.58
CA VAL A 503 32.40 -12.58 -28.50
C VAL A 503 32.67 -13.27 -27.17
N ALA A 504 33.43 -12.60 -26.30
CA ALA A 504 33.85 -13.15 -25.01
C ALA A 504 32.71 -13.20 -23.98
N PRO A 505 32.72 -14.16 -23.03
CA PRO A 505 31.70 -14.27 -21.99
C PRO A 505 31.90 -13.24 -20.86
N PRO A 506 30.83 -12.67 -20.27
CA PRO A 506 30.93 -11.82 -19.10
C PRO A 506 31.29 -12.62 -17.83
N THR A 507 32.12 -12.02 -16.98
CA THR A 507 32.65 -12.58 -15.74
C THR A 507 31.62 -12.63 -14.60
N LYS A 508 31.68 -13.70 -13.79
CA LYS A 508 30.96 -13.79 -12.50
C LYS A 508 31.47 -12.75 -11.50
N PRO A 509 30.59 -12.06 -10.74
CA PRO A 509 30.96 -11.44 -9.46
C PRO A 509 30.97 -12.48 -8.33
N ALA A 510 31.84 -12.27 -7.34
CA ALA A 510 31.97 -13.08 -6.13
C ALA A 510 31.10 -12.51 -4.96
N PRO A 511 30.77 -13.31 -3.92
CA PRO A 511 29.77 -12.92 -2.92
C PRO A 511 30.34 -12.07 -1.78
N GLY A 512 29.57 -11.11 -1.28
CA GLY A 512 29.87 -10.43 -0.02
C GLY A 512 29.34 -9.00 0.12
N SER A 513 28.06 -8.82 0.44
CA SER A 513 27.56 -7.71 1.28
C SER A 513 26.11 -7.95 1.66
N SER A 514 25.76 -7.63 2.90
CA SER A 514 24.42 -7.79 3.48
C SER A 514 23.81 -6.43 3.79
N GLU A 515 23.16 -5.82 2.80
CA GLU A 515 22.27 -4.66 2.98
C GLU A 515 20.88 -4.99 2.42
N PHE A 516 20.03 -5.58 3.27
CA PHE A 516 18.65 -5.92 2.90
C PHE A 516 17.75 -4.68 3.00
N THR A 517 17.68 -3.90 1.91
CA THR A 517 16.83 -2.71 1.86
C THR A 517 15.41 -3.10 1.42
N VAL A 518 14.42 -2.93 2.31
CA VAL A 518 13.01 -3.34 2.09
C VAL A 518 12.28 -2.37 1.14
N LYS A 519 12.75 -2.28 -0.11
CA LYS A 519 12.17 -1.40 -1.15
C LYS A 519 12.13 -2.00 -2.57
N GLY A 520 12.57 -3.24 -2.75
CA GLY A 520 12.59 -3.94 -4.05
C GLY A 520 11.76 -5.23 -4.10
N ALA A 521 10.81 -5.42 -3.18
CA ALA A 521 10.11 -6.70 -2.99
C ALA A 521 8.77 -6.84 -3.76
N PHE A 522 8.49 -5.97 -4.73
CA PHE A 522 7.22 -5.94 -5.48
C PHE A 522 7.38 -5.94 -7.02
N ASP A 523 8.54 -6.33 -7.54
CA ASP A 523 8.67 -6.71 -8.96
C ASP A 523 8.10 -8.13 -9.16
N ALA A 524 6.77 -8.25 -9.05
CA ALA A 524 6.03 -9.48 -9.28
C ALA A 524 5.37 -9.46 -10.66
N ALA A 525 5.33 -10.61 -11.33
CA ALA A 525 4.59 -10.78 -12.58
C ALA A 525 3.11 -10.40 -12.41
N GLU A 526 2.52 -9.77 -13.42
CA GLU A 526 1.15 -9.26 -13.39
C GLU A 526 0.15 -10.34 -12.95
N PRO A 527 -0.76 -10.03 -12.00
CA PRO A 527 -1.72 -11.01 -11.49
C PRO A 527 -2.66 -11.45 -12.59
N ARG A 528 -2.72 -12.76 -12.85
CA ARG A 528 -3.60 -13.32 -13.88
C ARG A 528 -5.00 -13.47 -13.32
N ILE A 529 -5.95 -12.70 -13.88
CA ILE A 529 -7.38 -12.80 -13.56
C ILE A 529 -8.06 -13.69 -14.60
N VAL A 530 -8.82 -14.69 -14.15
CA VAL A 530 -9.67 -15.56 -14.96
C VAL A 530 -11.09 -15.48 -14.43
N HIS A 531 -12.02 -14.99 -15.25
CA HIS A 531 -13.45 -15.05 -14.95
C HIS A 531 -14.00 -16.41 -15.38
N ASN A 532 -14.75 -17.06 -14.48
CA ASN A 532 -15.37 -18.36 -14.70
C ASN A 532 -16.84 -18.21 -15.10
N ASP A 533 -17.39 -19.19 -15.80
CA ASP A 533 -18.79 -19.21 -16.25
C ASP A 533 -19.82 -19.22 -15.10
N ASP A 534 -19.40 -19.59 -13.88
CA ASP A 534 -20.19 -19.52 -12.65
C ASP A 534 -20.20 -18.12 -11.99
N GLY A 535 -19.59 -17.11 -12.65
CA GLY A 535 -19.50 -15.74 -12.16
C GLY A 535 -18.41 -15.51 -11.09
N SER A 536 -17.67 -16.55 -10.69
CA SER A 536 -16.49 -16.39 -9.82
C SER A 536 -15.30 -15.81 -10.59
N ALA A 537 -14.35 -15.23 -9.85
CA ALA A 537 -13.06 -14.79 -10.39
C ALA A 537 -11.92 -15.55 -9.69
N GLU A 538 -11.04 -16.16 -10.47
CA GLU A 538 -9.80 -16.75 -10.02
C GLU A 538 -8.65 -15.80 -10.32
N VAL A 539 -7.87 -15.44 -9.30
CA VAL A 539 -6.70 -14.58 -9.39
C VAL A 539 -5.49 -15.40 -8.97
N THR A 540 -4.66 -15.76 -9.94
CA THR A 540 -3.36 -16.35 -9.63
C THR A 540 -2.42 -15.21 -9.21
N ALA A 541 -2.17 -15.11 -7.91
CA ALA A 541 -1.09 -14.28 -7.41
C ALA A 541 0.24 -14.94 -7.82
N GLY A 542 1.18 -14.14 -8.33
CA GLY A 542 2.53 -14.62 -8.60
C GLY A 542 3.22 -15.15 -7.33
N LYS A 543 4.41 -15.71 -7.52
CA LYS A 543 5.22 -16.32 -6.46
C LYS A 543 5.40 -15.42 -5.23
N ILE A 544 4.75 -15.78 -4.12
CA ILE A 544 4.82 -15.05 -2.85
C ILE A 544 6.13 -15.44 -2.14
N PRO A 545 7.00 -14.49 -1.74
CA PRO A 545 8.21 -14.81 -1.00
C PRO A 545 7.89 -15.36 0.39
N THR A 546 8.41 -16.56 0.72
CA THR A 546 8.34 -17.13 2.08
C THR A 546 9.74 -17.46 2.61
N PRO A 547 9.93 -17.67 3.93
CA PRO A 547 11.22 -18.07 4.50
C PRO A 547 11.70 -19.43 3.98
N GLY A 548 12.52 -19.41 2.93
CA GLY A 548 13.11 -20.60 2.31
C GLY A 548 13.09 -20.52 0.78
N ARG A 549 11.89 -20.45 0.18
CA ARG A 549 11.66 -20.29 -1.27
C ARG A 549 10.28 -19.64 -1.52
N PRO A 550 10.04 -19.04 -2.69
CA PRO A 550 8.70 -18.53 -3.00
C PRO A 550 7.65 -19.65 -3.09
N ALA A 551 6.44 -19.37 -2.64
CA ALA A 551 5.25 -20.23 -2.70
C ALA A 551 4.32 -19.80 -3.85
N ASP A 552 3.55 -20.73 -4.40
CA ASP A 552 2.53 -20.44 -5.40
C ASP A 552 1.16 -20.27 -4.70
N ALA A 553 0.38 -19.24 -5.10
CA ALA A 553 -0.87 -18.86 -4.43
C ALA A 553 -1.98 -18.51 -5.42
N THR A 554 -3.17 -19.05 -5.18
CA THR A 554 -4.37 -18.84 -5.99
C THR A 554 -5.51 -18.35 -5.11
N VAL A 555 -6.11 -17.21 -5.48
CA VAL A 555 -7.27 -16.64 -4.78
C VAL A 555 -8.51 -16.86 -5.65
N ARG A 556 -9.60 -17.39 -5.09
CA ARG A 556 -10.89 -17.55 -5.78
C ARG A 556 -12.00 -16.81 -5.02
N ILE A 557 -12.62 -15.87 -5.71
CA ILE A 557 -13.69 -15.02 -5.18
C ILE A 557 -15.01 -15.50 -5.78
N ASP A 558 -15.86 -16.12 -4.96
CA ASP A 558 -17.23 -16.50 -5.32
C ASP A 558 -18.14 -15.26 -5.27
N ARG A 559 -18.88 -14.98 -6.35
CA ARG A 559 -19.77 -13.81 -6.44
C ARG A 559 -21.06 -13.94 -5.64
N ASP A 560 -21.56 -15.17 -5.50
CA ASP A 560 -22.89 -15.47 -4.93
C ASP A 560 -22.84 -15.84 -3.44
N ARG A 561 -21.67 -15.71 -2.81
CA ARG A 561 -21.45 -15.96 -1.38
C ARG A 561 -20.69 -14.78 -0.80
N LEU A 562 -21.03 -14.35 0.42
CA LEU A 562 -20.35 -13.27 1.16
C LEU A 562 -18.97 -13.71 1.69
N GLY A 563 -18.18 -14.40 0.87
CA GLY A 563 -16.93 -15.01 1.29
C GLY A 563 -15.96 -15.26 0.14
N ALA A 564 -14.68 -15.03 0.42
CA ALA A 564 -13.57 -15.33 -0.48
C ALA A 564 -12.86 -16.60 -0.02
N SER A 565 -12.24 -17.31 -0.96
CA SER A 565 -11.37 -18.44 -0.67
C SER A 565 -9.99 -18.22 -1.26
N ALA A 566 -8.96 -18.76 -0.63
CA ALA A 566 -7.61 -18.80 -1.19
C ALA A 566 -6.98 -20.16 -0.92
N GLU A 567 -6.13 -20.58 -1.83
CA GLU A 567 -5.30 -21.76 -1.70
C GLU A 567 -3.84 -21.35 -1.87
N MET A 568 -2.97 -21.75 -0.94
CA MET A 568 -1.53 -21.55 -1.05
C MET A 568 -0.82 -22.89 -0.88
N VAL A 569 0.11 -23.18 -1.80
CA VAL A 569 0.96 -24.39 -1.73
C VAL A 569 2.36 -23.97 -1.31
N LEU A 570 2.77 -24.44 -0.13
CA LEU A 570 4.07 -24.13 0.46
C LEU A 570 5.20 -24.94 -0.20
N PRO A 571 6.46 -24.47 -0.17
CA PRO A 571 7.60 -25.16 -0.79
C PRO A 571 7.88 -26.57 -0.24
N ASN A 572 7.34 -26.91 0.93
CA ASN A 572 7.39 -28.23 1.55
C ASN A 572 6.19 -29.13 1.19
N GLY A 573 5.41 -28.76 0.18
CA GLY A 573 4.24 -29.50 -0.33
C GLY A 573 2.97 -29.37 0.51
N HIS A 574 3.00 -28.67 1.65
CA HIS A 574 1.81 -28.46 2.47
C HIS A 574 0.87 -27.46 1.79
N ARG A 575 -0.44 -27.66 1.93
CA ARG A 575 -1.47 -26.79 1.35
C ARG A 575 -2.23 -26.07 2.46
N VAL A 576 -2.45 -24.77 2.29
CA VAL A 576 -3.32 -23.95 3.17
C VAL A 576 -4.56 -23.54 2.37
N GLU A 577 -5.73 -24.00 2.80
CA GLU A 577 -7.04 -23.64 2.26
C GLU A 577 -7.70 -22.62 3.18
N SER A 578 -7.68 -21.35 2.79
CA SER A 578 -8.32 -20.25 3.52
C SER A 578 -9.73 -20.01 3.00
N ARG A 579 -10.69 -19.78 3.91
CA ARG A 579 -12.05 -19.36 3.59
C ARG A 579 -12.51 -18.27 4.54
N ARG A 580 -12.69 -17.06 4.03
CA ARG A 580 -13.27 -15.92 4.75
C ARG A 580 -14.76 -15.80 4.48
N THR A 581 -15.51 -15.37 5.48
CA THR A 581 -16.94 -15.05 5.42
C THR A 581 -17.18 -13.75 6.18
N ASN A 582 -17.93 -12.82 5.59
CA ASN A 582 -18.39 -11.59 6.24
C ASN A 582 -19.91 -11.71 6.43
N SER A 583 -20.42 -11.54 7.64
CA SER A 583 -21.85 -11.81 7.90
C SER A 583 -22.76 -10.57 7.75
N ASP A 584 -22.24 -9.40 8.12
CA ASP A 584 -23.01 -8.14 8.21
C ASP A 584 -22.17 -6.86 7.95
N GLY A 585 -20.90 -7.00 7.59
CA GLY A 585 -19.98 -5.88 7.35
C GLY A 585 -19.32 -5.31 8.62
N GLY A 586 -19.81 -5.65 9.81
CA GLY A 586 -19.12 -5.38 11.09
C GLY A 586 -18.34 -6.59 11.61
N THR A 587 -18.78 -7.80 11.23
CA THR A 587 -18.24 -9.09 11.68
C THR A 587 -17.66 -9.90 10.52
N TRP A 588 -16.62 -10.68 10.81
CA TRP A 588 -16.03 -11.62 9.85
C TRP A 588 -15.48 -12.87 10.54
N SER A 589 -15.39 -13.96 9.79
CA SER A 589 -14.73 -15.20 10.21
C SER A 589 -13.93 -15.78 9.06
N GLN A 590 -12.68 -16.13 9.32
CA GLN A 590 -11.75 -16.80 8.43
C GLN A 590 -11.39 -18.17 9.00
N ILE A 591 -11.40 -19.19 8.14
CA ILE A 591 -11.02 -20.57 8.48
C ILE A 591 -9.88 -20.97 7.55
N ASP A 592 -8.70 -21.25 8.11
CA ASP A 592 -7.51 -21.69 7.39
C ASP A 592 -7.26 -23.17 7.71
N THR A 593 -7.55 -24.06 6.76
CA THR A 593 -7.30 -25.50 6.89
C THR A 593 -5.92 -25.84 6.35
N ILE A 594 -5.04 -26.37 7.19
CA ILE A 594 -3.69 -26.78 6.80
C ILE A 594 -3.68 -28.28 6.52
N ARG A 595 -3.19 -28.66 5.34
CA ARG A 595 -3.00 -30.04 4.90
C ARG A 595 -1.52 -30.38 4.71
N ASP A 596 -1.18 -31.63 5.00
CA ASP A 596 0.11 -32.22 4.63
C ASP A 596 0.21 -32.42 3.09
N PRO A 597 1.39 -32.83 2.56
CA PRO A 597 1.57 -33.11 1.13
C PRO A 597 0.75 -34.29 0.59
N GLN A 598 0.10 -35.07 1.46
CA GLN A 598 -0.79 -36.17 1.12
C GLN A 598 -2.27 -35.74 1.09
N GLY A 599 -2.57 -34.49 1.48
CA GLY A 599 -3.92 -33.91 1.55
C GLY A 599 -4.64 -34.13 2.89
N THR A 600 -4.00 -34.78 3.86
CA THR A 600 -4.52 -34.99 5.21
C THR A 600 -4.57 -33.66 5.94
N VAL A 601 -5.71 -33.33 6.57
CA VAL A 601 -5.79 -32.13 7.43
C VAL A 601 -4.95 -32.37 8.68
N ILE A 602 -3.96 -31.50 8.93
CA ILE A 602 -3.11 -31.54 10.13
C ILE A 602 -3.55 -30.52 11.19
N GLY A 603 -4.34 -29.52 10.80
CA GLY A 603 -5.07 -28.66 11.72
C GLY A 603 -5.83 -27.54 11.02
N THR A 604 -6.71 -26.88 11.76
CA THR A 604 -7.56 -25.78 11.29
C THR A 604 -7.41 -24.57 12.20
N GLN A 605 -7.15 -23.39 11.62
CA GLN A 605 -7.15 -22.12 12.34
C GLN A 605 -8.47 -21.39 12.03
N THR A 606 -9.24 -21.02 13.04
CA THR A 606 -10.41 -20.16 12.88
C THR A 606 -10.12 -18.82 13.54
N THR A 607 -10.08 -17.74 12.75
CA THR A 607 -9.97 -16.36 13.26
C THR A 607 -11.29 -15.63 12.99
N SER A 608 -11.94 -15.15 14.04
CA SER A 608 -13.21 -14.42 13.95
C SER A 608 -13.14 -13.06 14.63
N PHE A 609 -13.98 -12.14 14.19
CA PHE A 609 -14.14 -10.80 14.72
C PHE A 609 -15.62 -10.47 14.90
N ASP A 610 -16.03 -10.11 16.11
CA ASP A 610 -17.43 -9.84 16.47
C ASP A 610 -17.84 -8.34 16.39
N GLY A 611 -16.96 -7.50 15.85
CA GLY A 611 -17.11 -6.04 15.84
C GLY A 611 -16.38 -5.34 16.99
N THR A 612 -15.96 -6.07 18.02
CA THR A 612 -15.24 -5.54 19.21
C THR A 612 -14.07 -6.41 19.68
N ARG A 613 -14.09 -7.71 19.38
CA ARG A 613 -13.13 -8.70 19.84
C ARG A 613 -12.71 -9.61 18.70
N GLY A 614 -11.40 -9.81 18.58
CA GLY A 614 -10.80 -10.88 17.79
C GLY A 614 -10.68 -12.15 18.63
N THR A 615 -11.10 -13.28 18.07
CA THR A 615 -10.93 -14.62 18.64
C THR A 615 -10.22 -15.49 17.62
N GLN A 616 -9.13 -16.14 18.02
CA GLN A 616 -8.40 -17.09 17.19
C GLN A 616 -8.33 -18.44 17.88
N ALA A 617 -8.90 -19.46 17.25
CA ALA A 617 -8.85 -20.85 17.68
C ALA A 617 -7.95 -21.66 16.74
N TRP A 618 -7.03 -22.45 17.29
CA TRP A 618 -6.24 -23.44 16.55
C TRP A 618 -6.65 -24.85 16.99
N GLU A 619 -7.13 -25.64 16.02
CA GLU A 619 -7.60 -27.01 16.19
C GLU A 619 -6.63 -27.97 15.47
N PRO A 620 -5.57 -28.45 16.13
CA PRO A 620 -4.69 -29.48 15.56
C PRO A 620 -5.43 -30.83 15.46
N ALA A 621 -5.19 -31.57 14.38
CA ALA A 621 -5.94 -32.80 14.07
C ALA A 621 -5.93 -33.85 15.20
N ASP A 622 -4.78 -34.00 15.89
CA ASP A 622 -4.58 -34.95 16.99
C ASP A 622 -4.42 -34.28 18.36
N GLY A 623 -5.02 -33.10 18.58
CA GLY A 623 -4.81 -32.34 19.82
C GLY A 623 -6.03 -31.61 20.36
N ARG A 624 -5.80 -30.84 21.44
CA ARG A 624 -6.82 -29.97 22.02
C ARG A 624 -6.81 -28.61 21.33
N VAL A 625 -8.01 -28.07 21.13
CA VAL A 625 -8.22 -26.69 20.68
C VAL A 625 -7.50 -25.71 21.61
N GLN A 626 -6.77 -24.77 21.03
CA GLN A 626 -6.12 -23.65 21.72
C GLN A 626 -6.81 -22.37 21.27
N THR A 627 -7.12 -21.44 22.18
CA THR A 627 -7.84 -20.21 21.84
C THR A 627 -7.17 -18.99 22.44
N ALA A 628 -6.90 -17.98 21.61
CA ALA A 628 -6.48 -16.64 22.00
C ALA A 628 -7.60 -15.64 21.71
N ASN A 629 -7.73 -14.60 22.54
CA ASN A 629 -8.70 -13.53 22.37
C ASN A 629 -8.00 -12.18 22.60
N TRP A 630 -8.36 -11.16 21.83
CA TRP A 630 -7.92 -9.79 22.02
C TRP A 630 -9.07 -8.82 21.71
N GLU A 631 -9.11 -7.68 22.38
CA GLU A 631 -10.05 -6.61 22.05
C GLU A 631 -9.46 -5.77 20.92
N ALA A 632 -10.27 -5.38 19.94
CA ALA A 632 -9.83 -4.52 18.85
C ALA A 632 -10.61 -3.21 18.90
N GLU A 633 -9.88 -2.10 18.79
CA GLU A 633 -10.51 -0.79 18.68
C GLU A 633 -11.31 -0.66 17.37
N PRO A 634 -12.40 0.12 17.36
CA PRO A 634 -13.32 0.16 16.21
C PRO A 634 -12.61 0.65 14.94
N PRO A 635 -12.79 -0.03 13.79
CA PRO A 635 -11.90 0.15 12.64
C PRO A 635 -12.16 1.46 11.89
N SER A 636 -11.12 2.29 11.75
CA SER A 636 -11.04 3.34 10.73
C SER A 636 -10.38 2.81 9.45
N GLY A 637 -11.12 2.03 8.66
CA GLY A 637 -10.85 1.78 7.23
C GLY A 637 -9.69 0.84 6.84
N ASP A 638 -8.62 0.75 7.62
CA ASP A 638 -7.46 -0.10 7.32
C ASP A 638 -7.11 -1.01 8.50
N VAL A 639 -7.31 -2.33 8.32
CA VAL A 639 -6.99 -3.36 9.33
C VAL A 639 -5.64 -3.98 9.03
N HIS A 640 -4.62 -3.56 9.77
CA HIS A 640 -3.36 -4.31 9.89
C HIS A 640 -3.47 -5.32 11.05
N LEU A 641 -3.09 -6.58 10.82
CA LEU A 641 -3.14 -7.63 11.82
C LEU A 641 -2.02 -7.47 12.86
N ALA A 642 -2.39 -7.26 14.13
CA ALA A 642 -1.46 -7.27 15.25
C ALA A 642 -1.18 -8.71 15.70
N ASN A 643 -0.02 -9.26 15.32
CA ASN A 643 0.40 -10.62 15.69
C ASN A 643 1.25 -10.63 16.98
N ALA A 644 0.59 -10.71 18.13
CA ALA A 644 1.23 -10.95 19.43
C ALA A 644 0.41 -11.96 20.26
N GLY A 645 0.71 -13.26 20.15
CA GLY A 645 -0.03 -14.27 20.92
C GLY A 645 0.46 -15.72 20.86
N ILE A 646 0.72 -16.27 19.66
CA ILE A 646 0.98 -17.72 19.49
C ILE A 646 2.28 -17.99 18.70
N GLY A 647 3.40 -17.44 19.18
CA GLY A 647 4.73 -17.63 18.56
C GLY A 647 5.43 -18.96 18.90
N ALA A 648 4.82 -19.82 19.72
CA ALA A 648 5.51 -20.94 20.37
C ALA A 648 5.47 -22.29 19.65
N LEU A 649 4.79 -22.41 18.49
CA LEU A 649 4.59 -23.69 17.79
C LEU A 649 4.86 -23.59 16.26
N GLY A 650 6.14 -23.64 15.90
CA GLY A 650 6.67 -24.22 14.65
C GLY A 650 6.07 -23.76 13.30
N GLY A 651 6.51 -22.61 12.78
CA GLY A 651 6.68 -22.29 11.35
C GLY A 651 5.47 -22.26 10.39
N LEU A 652 4.36 -22.90 10.73
CA LEU A 652 3.17 -23.03 9.86
C LEU A 652 2.16 -21.89 10.07
N GLY A 653 2.07 -21.31 11.28
CA GLY A 653 1.18 -20.16 11.55
C GLY A 653 1.49 -18.93 10.69
N THR A 654 2.75 -18.72 10.33
CA THR A 654 3.18 -17.68 9.37
C THR A 654 2.64 -17.89 7.96
N ALA A 655 2.30 -19.12 7.55
CA ALA A 655 1.71 -19.37 6.24
C ALA A 655 0.24 -18.93 6.17
N GLY A 656 -0.55 -19.15 7.23
CA GLY A 656 -1.92 -18.64 7.33
C GLY A 656 -1.97 -17.11 7.24
N SER A 657 -1.04 -16.42 7.91
CA SER A 657 -0.91 -14.95 7.82
C SER A 657 -0.63 -14.49 6.38
N LEU A 658 0.31 -15.12 5.67
CA LEU A 658 0.63 -14.75 4.28
C LEU A 658 -0.53 -14.97 3.31
N ALA A 659 -1.36 -16.01 3.53
CA ALA A 659 -2.59 -16.20 2.79
C ALA A 659 -3.65 -15.13 3.13
N ALA A 660 -3.76 -14.70 4.39
CA ALA A 660 -4.65 -13.62 4.83
C ALA A 660 -4.23 -12.24 4.28
N ASP A 661 -2.93 -11.96 4.25
CA ASP A 661 -2.36 -10.74 3.70
C ASP A 661 -2.53 -10.70 2.17
N SER A 662 -2.35 -11.84 1.48
CA SER A 662 -2.65 -12.00 0.05
C SER A 662 -4.14 -11.77 -0.25
N LEU A 663 -5.04 -12.40 0.51
CA LEU A 663 -6.50 -12.16 0.44
C LEU A 663 -6.84 -10.68 0.64
N THR A 664 -6.19 -10.00 1.58
CA THR A 664 -6.46 -8.59 1.91
C THR A 664 -5.88 -7.64 0.85
N ALA A 665 -4.68 -7.92 0.32
CA ALA A 665 -4.06 -7.13 -0.74
C ALA A 665 -4.82 -7.27 -2.08
N THR A 666 -5.15 -8.50 -2.49
CA THR A 666 -5.96 -8.76 -3.69
C THR A 666 -7.39 -8.21 -3.53
N ALA A 667 -8.00 -8.33 -2.36
CA ALA A 667 -9.28 -7.68 -2.09
C ALA A 667 -9.19 -6.15 -2.09
N LYS A 668 -8.07 -5.53 -1.67
CA LYS A 668 -7.88 -4.07 -1.72
C LYS A 668 -7.70 -3.55 -3.15
N ALA A 669 -7.00 -4.31 -4.01
CA ALA A 669 -6.93 -4.02 -5.45
C ALA A 669 -8.33 -4.12 -6.10
N ILE A 670 -9.04 -5.22 -5.88
CA ILE A 670 -10.37 -5.47 -6.44
C ILE A 670 -11.43 -4.54 -5.84
N ALA A 671 -11.30 -4.12 -4.58
CA ALA A 671 -12.17 -3.13 -3.96
C ALA A 671 -11.99 -1.73 -4.57
N GLY A 672 -10.80 -1.39 -5.09
CA GLY A 672 -10.60 -0.18 -5.89
C GLY A 672 -11.49 -0.17 -7.13
N ASP A 673 -11.50 -1.27 -7.89
CA ASP A 673 -12.31 -1.42 -9.10
C ASP A 673 -13.80 -1.64 -8.79
N MET A 674 -14.14 -2.33 -7.70
CA MET A 674 -15.52 -2.57 -7.27
C MET A 674 -16.15 -1.34 -6.59
N LEU A 675 -15.39 -0.43 -5.96
CA LEU A 675 -15.93 0.84 -5.46
C LEU A 675 -16.43 1.73 -6.60
N ALA A 676 -15.82 1.64 -7.79
CA ALA A 676 -16.32 2.29 -9.00
C ALA A 676 -17.68 1.73 -9.49
N LEU A 677 -18.03 0.49 -9.09
CA LEU A 677 -19.33 -0.16 -9.36
C LEU A 677 -20.34 -0.02 -8.21
N GLY A 678 -19.88 -0.05 -6.96
CA GLY A 678 -20.70 -0.07 -5.75
C GLY A 678 -21.36 1.28 -5.38
N ALA A 679 -20.82 2.40 -5.88
CA ALA A 679 -21.36 3.75 -5.65
C ALA A 679 -22.79 3.99 -6.19
N ARG A 680 -23.43 2.99 -6.81
CA ARG A 680 -24.81 3.05 -7.33
C ARG A 680 -25.89 2.58 -6.33
N ALA A 681 -25.55 2.03 -5.16
CA ALA A 681 -26.51 1.27 -4.36
C ALA A 681 -26.93 1.86 -2.99
N LEU A 682 -26.17 2.80 -2.40
CA LEU A 682 -26.41 3.24 -1.01
C LEU A 682 -26.40 4.77 -0.86
N GLY A 683 -27.49 5.40 -1.31
CA GLY A 683 -27.89 6.72 -0.86
C GLY A 683 -29.27 6.64 -0.19
N LEU A 684 -29.31 6.49 1.15
CA LEU A 684 -30.39 6.92 2.06
C LEU A 684 -30.19 6.40 3.50
N ALA A 685 -30.55 7.25 4.47
CA ALA A 685 -30.66 7.05 5.93
C ALA A 685 -29.41 7.34 6.79
N GLY A 686 -29.62 8.03 7.92
CA GLY A 686 -28.57 8.34 8.88
C GLY A 686 -29.07 8.76 10.27
N ALA A 687 -28.10 9.09 11.12
CA ALA A 687 -28.16 9.83 12.39
C ALA A 687 -28.66 9.13 13.70
N ALA A 688 -27.77 9.25 14.70
CA ALA A 688 -27.98 9.36 16.16
C ALA A 688 -28.34 8.12 17.01
N VAL A 689 -27.52 7.85 18.05
CA VAL A 689 -27.77 8.21 19.46
C VAL A 689 -26.49 8.03 20.30
N THR A 690 -26.32 8.87 21.33
CA THR A 690 -25.17 8.94 22.26
C THR A 690 -25.34 8.12 23.55
N GLY A 691 -24.24 7.60 24.11
CA GLY A 691 -23.94 7.83 25.54
C GLY A 691 -23.56 6.65 26.46
N ALA A 692 -22.41 6.83 27.13
CA ALA A 692 -22.03 6.33 28.46
C ALA A 692 -21.69 4.83 28.70
N ALA A 693 -20.39 4.56 28.88
CA ALA A 693 -19.85 3.90 30.08
C ALA A 693 -18.32 4.11 30.18
N ALA A 694 -17.85 4.81 31.22
CA ALA A 694 -16.43 4.89 31.55
C ALA A 694 -16.24 4.63 33.05
N GLY A 695 -15.40 3.65 33.40
CA GLY A 695 -15.05 3.34 34.80
C GLY A 695 -14.68 1.88 35.02
N VAL A 696 -13.65 1.65 35.85
CA VAL A 696 -13.14 0.34 36.31
C VAL A 696 -12.29 -0.45 35.29
N ALA A 697 -11.09 0.07 34.99
CA ALA A 697 -9.98 -0.73 34.42
C ALA A 697 -8.56 -0.34 34.92
N ALA A 698 -8.44 0.66 35.81
CA ALA A 698 -7.16 1.08 36.39
C ALA A 698 -7.03 0.56 37.84
N GLY A 699 -6.38 -0.59 38.02
CA GLY A 699 -6.13 -1.16 39.36
C GLY A 699 -5.48 -2.55 39.41
N ALA A 700 -5.47 -3.31 38.31
CA ALA A 700 -5.03 -4.72 38.34
C ALA A 700 -3.52 -4.96 38.13
N ALA A 701 -2.77 -3.98 37.61
CA ALA A 701 -1.41 -4.21 37.09
C ALA A 701 -0.26 -4.14 38.14
N ALA A 702 -0.55 -3.86 39.42
CA ALA A 702 0.48 -3.55 40.43
C ALA A 702 0.80 -4.69 41.43
N LEU A 703 0.20 -5.88 41.29
CA LEU A 703 0.20 -6.91 42.35
C LEU A 703 0.92 -8.23 42.05
N LEU A 704 1.72 -8.32 40.98
CA LEU A 704 2.42 -9.55 40.60
C LEU A 704 3.93 -9.36 40.33
N THR A 705 4.70 -9.02 41.37
CA THR A 705 6.15 -9.29 41.44
C THR A 705 6.55 -9.70 42.88
N PRO A 706 6.96 -10.96 43.12
CA PRO A 706 7.26 -11.46 44.47
C PRO A 706 8.71 -11.18 44.88
N ALA A 707 9.10 -9.91 45.06
CA ALA A 707 10.38 -9.53 45.66
C ALA A 707 10.42 -8.07 46.17
N ASN A 708 9.68 -7.76 47.24
CA ASN A 708 9.95 -6.55 48.03
C ASN A 708 9.70 -6.78 49.52
N SER A 709 10.77 -6.69 50.32
CA SER A 709 10.76 -6.91 51.78
C SER A 709 10.46 -5.65 52.59
N GLN A 710 10.04 -4.56 51.93
CA GLN A 710 9.65 -3.30 52.56
C GLN A 710 8.26 -2.89 52.06
N GLY A 711 7.34 -2.61 52.99
CA GLY A 711 5.94 -2.32 52.67
C GLY A 711 5.77 -1.01 51.90
N THR A 712 4.98 -1.06 50.83
CA THR A 712 4.70 0.07 49.94
C THR A 712 3.54 0.92 50.45
N THR A 713 3.66 2.24 50.31
CA THR A 713 2.58 3.20 50.56
C THR A 713 2.41 4.06 49.32
N VAL A 714 1.22 4.06 48.73
CA VAL A 714 0.89 4.83 47.52
C VAL A 714 -0.15 5.90 47.89
N ASP A 715 0.16 7.16 47.62
CA ASP A 715 -0.79 8.27 47.78
C ASP A 715 -1.65 8.36 46.52
N LEU A 716 -2.97 8.26 46.67
CA LEU A 716 -3.94 8.19 45.56
C LEU A 716 -4.63 9.55 45.30
N GLY A 717 -4.22 10.61 46.01
CA GLY A 717 -4.90 11.91 45.98
C GLY A 717 -6.08 11.99 46.96
N ASP A 718 -6.64 13.20 47.10
CA ASP A 718 -7.78 13.53 47.99
C ASP A 718 -7.67 13.04 49.46
N GLY A 719 -6.45 12.87 49.96
CA GLY A 719 -6.18 12.36 51.30
C GLY A 719 -6.49 10.86 51.46
N VAL A 720 -6.46 10.10 50.37
CA VAL A 720 -6.59 8.64 50.35
C VAL A 720 -5.21 8.01 50.11
N ARG A 721 -4.82 7.08 50.97
CA ARG A 721 -3.56 6.33 50.85
C ARG A 721 -3.84 4.84 50.85
N LEU A 722 -3.22 4.12 49.92
CA LEU A 722 -3.17 2.66 49.95
C LEU A 722 -1.88 2.25 50.64
N ARG A 723 -2.00 1.39 51.66
CA ARG A 723 -0.87 0.92 52.46
C ARG A 723 -0.84 -0.60 52.47
N GLN A 724 0.25 -1.18 51.95
CA GLN A 724 0.45 -2.63 51.92
C GLN A 724 1.61 -3.00 52.86
N PRO A 725 1.35 -3.67 54.00
CA PRO A 725 2.41 -4.10 54.90
C PRO A 725 3.23 -5.24 54.28
N PRO A 726 4.53 -5.37 54.62
CA PRO A 726 5.38 -6.39 54.01
C PRO A 726 4.90 -7.79 54.41
N GLY A 727 4.65 -8.63 53.41
CA GLY A 727 4.17 -10.01 53.57
C GLY A 727 2.65 -10.19 53.53
N ASP A 728 1.86 -9.13 53.38
CA ASP A 728 0.39 -9.22 53.23
C ASP A 728 -0.03 -8.88 51.79
N SER A 729 -0.91 -9.70 51.21
CA SER A 729 -1.50 -9.44 49.89
C SER A 729 -2.70 -8.48 49.95
N SER A 730 -3.18 -8.15 51.15
CA SER A 730 -4.25 -7.18 51.37
C SER A 730 -3.71 -5.78 51.66
N GLY A 731 -4.09 -4.81 50.81
CA GLY A 731 -3.79 -3.39 51.02
C GLY A 731 -4.91 -2.69 51.79
N VAL A 732 -4.57 -1.88 52.78
CA VAL A 732 -5.53 -1.07 53.54
C VAL A 732 -5.66 0.31 52.89
N VAL A 733 -6.90 0.72 52.59
CA VAL A 733 -7.22 2.07 52.09
C VAL A 733 -7.54 2.99 53.28
N GLU A 734 -6.61 3.87 53.62
CA GLU A 734 -6.79 4.89 54.65
C GLU A 734 -7.27 6.21 54.03
N LYS A 735 -8.49 6.65 54.37
CA LYS A 735 -9.00 7.99 53.99
C LYS A 735 -8.92 8.94 55.18
N SER A 736 -8.11 9.99 55.10
CA SER A 736 -7.87 10.91 56.20
C SER A 736 -9.08 11.83 56.45
N GLY A 737 -9.94 11.46 57.38
CA GLY A 737 -11.11 12.26 57.78
C GLY A 737 -10.72 13.55 58.50
N ARG A 738 -11.00 14.72 57.88
CA ARG A 738 -10.82 16.03 58.52
C ARG A 738 -11.73 16.17 59.76
N ARG A 739 -11.13 16.19 60.95
CA ARG A 739 -11.75 16.72 62.18
C ARG A 739 -10.82 17.77 62.79
N ARG A 740 -11.26 19.04 62.81
CA ARG A 740 -10.97 20.06 63.86
C ARG A 740 -11.66 21.41 63.59
N GLN A 741 -12.58 21.75 64.48
CA GLN A 741 -12.63 23.05 65.17
C GLN A 741 -12.11 22.80 66.63
N PRO A 742 -11.90 23.80 67.52
CA PRO A 742 -12.33 25.21 67.50
C PRO A 742 -11.25 26.25 67.95
N VAL A 743 -11.70 27.48 68.28
CA VAL A 743 -10.98 28.63 68.92
C VAL A 743 -10.04 29.37 67.95
N GLY A 744 -9.95 30.70 67.84
CA GLY A 744 -10.41 31.91 68.57
C GLY A 744 -9.29 32.97 68.37
N SER A 745 -9.45 34.30 68.38
CA SER A 745 -10.51 35.22 68.81
C SER A 745 -10.19 36.67 68.35
N HIS A 746 -11.22 37.54 68.19
CA HIS A 746 -11.15 39.03 68.18
C HIS A 746 -10.48 39.74 66.97
N ALA A 747 -10.91 40.94 66.51
CA ALA A 747 -12.13 41.73 66.79
C ALA A 747 -12.35 42.88 65.76
N ARG A 748 -13.57 43.47 65.82
CA ARG A 748 -14.01 44.83 65.39
C ARG A 748 -14.43 45.12 63.93
N SER A 749 -15.75 45.34 63.82
CA SER A 749 -16.44 46.49 63.18
C SER A 749 -16.52 46.56 61.64
N GLY A 750 -17.69 46.72 61.01
CA GLY A 750 -19.07 46.78 61.56
C GLY A 750 -20.13 47.14 60.50
N ALA A 751 -21.40 47.17 60.93
CA ALA A 751 -22.58 47.77 60.27
C ALA A 751 -23.10 47.20 58.92
N HIS A 752 -24.01 46.23 59.06
CA HIS A 752 -25.24 45.98 58.26
C HIS A 752 -26.17 47.23 58.09
N PRO A 753 -27.37 47.13 57.42
CA PRO A 753 -27.83 46.28 56.29
C PRO A 753 -28.75 47.02 55.25
N GLY A 754 -29.27 46.29 54.24
CA GLY A 754 -30.45 46.68 53.44
C GLY A 754 -30.61 45.89 52.12
N TRP A 755 -31.10 44.65 52.12
CA TRP A 755 -32.52 44.21 52.02
C TRP A 755 -33.25 44.40 50.65
N ARG A 756 -33.69 43.26 50.09
CA ARG A 756 -34.81 43.01 49.13
C ARG A 756 -34.74 43.45 47.65
N HIS A 757 -34.48 42.43 46.81
CA HIS A 757 -35.45 41.69 45.96
C HIS A 757 -36.25 42.35 44.80
N PHE A 758 -36.31 41.53 43.72
CA PHE A 758 -37.34 41.39 42.66
C PHE A 758 -37.49 42.51 41.60
N GLY A 759 -37.55 42.09 40.33
CA GLY A 759 -37.94 42.97 39.21
C GLY A 759 -37.31 42.67 37.85
N SER A 760 -37.55 41.48 37.29
CA SER A 760 -37.52 41.26 35.82
C SER A 760 -38.97 41.34 35.30
N PRO A 761 -39.28 41.40 33.98
CA PRO A 761 -38.40 41.51 32.81
C PRO A 761 -38.94 42.55 31.76
N ALA A 762 -38.60 42.35 30.49
CA ALA A 762 -39.38 42.64 29.27
C ALA A 762 -39.18 43.98 28.52
N ASP A 763 -38.43 43.85 27.42
CA ASP A 763 -38.93 43.97 26.03
C ASP A 763 -39.07 45.32 25.29
N ILE A 764 -39.00 45.14 23.95
CA ILE A 764 -39.49 45.98 22.84
C ILE A 764 -38.51 47.05 22.29
N ASP A 765 -37.82 46.59 21.23
CA ASP A 765 -37.76 47.14 19.87
C ASP A 765 -36.85 48.33 19.47
N ASP A 766 -35.96 47.98 18.54
CA ASP A 766 -35.98 48.43 17.14
C ASP A 766 -36.20 49.93 16.89
N ARG A 767 -35.10 50.65 16.55
CA ARG A 767 -34.87 51.05 15.14
C ARG A 767 -33.53 51.73 14.84
N ARG A 768 -32.86 51.13 13.86
CA ARG A 768 -32.33 51.74 12.61
C ARG A 768 -31.73 53.16 12.60
N HIS A 769 -30.54 53.19 12.02
CA HIS A 769 -29.95 54.21 11.13
C HIS A 769 -29.65 55.62 11.69
N GLY A 770 -28.35 55.91 11.77
CA GLY A 770 -27.77 57.25 11.70
C GLY A 770 -26.39 57.19 11.07
N ALA A 771 -26.28 57.54 9.78
CA ALA A 771 -24.99 57.83 9.15
C ALA A 771 -24.47 59.18 9.65
N GLY A 772 -23.14 59.35 9.75
CA GLY A 772 -22.60 60.57 10.36
C GLY A 772 -21.07 60.61 10.48
N GLU A 773 -20.40 60.44 9.36
CA GLU A 773 -19.12 61.06 9.01
C GLU A 773 -18.72 62.29 9.85
N SER A 774 -17.53 62.27 10.47
CA SER A 774 -16.78 63.50 10.78
C SER A 774 -15.29 63.25 10.99
N ASP A 775 -14.47 63.87 10.14
CA ASP A 775 -13.03 64.06 10.37
C ASP A 775 -12.74 64.72 11.73
N ARG A 776 -11.59 64.37 12.33
CA ARG A 776 -10.58 65.39 12.64
C ARG A 776 -9.20 64.84 12.98
N ALA A 777 -8.20 65.54 12.46
CA ALA A 777 -6.78 65.29 12.66
C ALA A 777 -6.23 65.90 13.96
N GLY A 778 -5.07 65.39 14.38
CA GLY A 778 -4.23 65.92 15.46
C GLY A 778 -3.55 64.76 16.20
N GLY A 779 -2.23 64.63 16.27
CA GLY A 779 -1.14 65.55 15.94
C GLY A 779 -0.14 65.55 17.09
N GLY A 780 0.96 64.78 16.98
CA GLY A 780 1.87 64.56 18.12
C GLY A 780 3.11 63.69 17.86
N ARG A 781 4.07 64.21 17.08
CA ARG A 781 5.52 63.88 17.18
C ARG A 781 6.19 64.94 18.10
N PRO A 782 7.46 64.84 18.58
CA PRO A 782 8.61 64.01 18.15
C PRO A 782 9.34 63.29 19.32
N ARG A 783 10.44 62.51 19.19
CA ARG A 783 11.84 62.81 18.76
C ARG A 783 12.62 61.47 18.62
N ALA A 784 13.38 61.26 17.53
CA ALA A 784 14.85 61.41 17.39
C ALA A 784 15.70 60.27 18.02
N GLY A 785 16.84 59.83 17.45
CA GLY A 785 17.62 60.30 16.30
C GLY A 785 18.08 59.17 15.34
N ARG A 786 18.58 59.50 14.13
CA ARG A 786 20.02 59.65 13.74
C ARG A 786 20.76 58.30 13.55
N GLY A 787 21.53 58.05 12.48
CA GLY A 787 21.77 58.75 11.20
C GLY A 787 21.70 57.73 10.03
N GLY A 788 21.64 58.11 8.75
CA GLY A 788 22.63 58.87 7.98
C GLY A 788 23.71 57.90 7.47
N ASP A 789 24.20 57.89 6.22
CA ASP A 789 24.10 58.73 5.01
C ASP A 789 24.74 57.89 3.86
N ALA A 790 24.71 58.17 2.54
CA ALA A 790 23.89 59.00 1.65
C ALA A 790 24.30 58.69 0.17
N LEU A 791 23.60 59.34 -0.78
CA LEU A 791 23.93 59.64 -2.21
C LEU A 791 23.38 58.62 -3.24
N ARG A 792 22.56 59.00 -4.24
CA ARG A 792 22.74 59.95 -5.39
C ARG A 792 23.89 59.50 -6.32
N CYS A 793 23.78 59.46 -7.65
CA CYS A 793 22.78 59.89 -8.65
C CYS A 793 22.90 58.98 -9.91
N ARG A 794 21.83 58.63 -10.63
CA ARG A 794 21.37 59.22 -11.92
C ARG A 794 22.41 59.24 -13.07
N ALA A 795 22.13 58.51 -14.16
CA ALA A 795 22.15 58.93 -15.59
C ALA A 795 22.61 57.85 -16.60
N ASP A 796 21.79 57.68 -17.64
CA ASP A 796 22.08 57.50 -19.07
C ASP A 796 22.81 56.26 -19.67
N LEU A 797 22.14 55.71 -20.70
CA LEU A 797 22.63 55.24 -22.02
C LEU A 797 24.03 54.60 -22.15
N PHE A 798 24.10 53.37 -22.69
CA PHE A 798 25.00 53.03 -23.83
C PHE A 798 24.71 51.61 -24.38
N GLU A 799 24.37 51.51 -25.67
CA GLU A 799 24.73 50.38 -26.56
C GLU A 799 26.00 50.83 -27.31
N PRO A 800 26.97 49.96 -27.71
CA PRO A 800 26.67 48.95 -28.74
C PRO A 800 27.59 47.69 -28.83
N SER A 801 27.29 46.83 -29.82
CA SER A 801 28.23 45.98 -30.62
C SER A 801 28.88 44.72 -29.99
N ALA A 802 29.36 43.72 -30.73
CA ALA A 802 28.99 43.14 -32.05
C ALA A 802 29.83 41.86 -32.33
N GLY A 803 29.27 40.89 -33.09
CA GLY A 803 29.99 39.72 -33.63
C GLY A 803 30.28 38.57 -32.64
N GLU A 804 30.53 37.31 -32.99
CA GLU A 804 30.53 36.50 -34.25
C GLU A 804 30.53 34.98 -33.84
N ARG A 805 30.36 33.92 -34.65
CA ARG A 805 29.98 33.65 -36.07
C ARG A 805 29.43 32.19 -36.13
N GLY A 806 28.34 31.87 -36.85
CA GLY A 806 27.94 30.45 -37.06
C GLY A 806 26.51 30.20 -37.56
N SER A 807 26.37 29.65 -38.77
CA SER A 807 25.11 29.46 -39.53
C SER A 807 25.06 28.00 -40.06
N PRO A 808 24.03 27.52 -40.81
CA PRO A 808 22.59 27.43 -40.55
C PRO A 808 22.01 26.00 -40.80
N ARG A 809 20.70 25.78 -40.54
CA ARG A 809 19.84 25.04 -41.49
C ARG A 809 18.32 25.30 -41.34
N SER A 810 17.68 25.48 -42.50
CA SER A 810 16.24 25.35 -42.81
C SER A 810 15.20 26.13 -41.98
N GLN A 811 14.96 27.38 -42.37
CA GLN A 811 13.58 27.88 -42.50
C GLN A 811 12.88 27.17 -43.69
N ARG A 812 11.54 27.01 -43.65
CA ARG A 812 10.71 27.25 -44.86
C ARG A 812 9.18 27.32 -44.62
N TRP A 813 8.57 28.34 -45.24
CA TRP A 813 7.14 28.59 -45.54
C TRP A 813 6.17 29.08 -44.43
N ALA A 814 5.86 30.37 -44.54
CA ALA A 814 4.53 30.96 -44.33
C ALA A 814 4.25 31.92 -45.51
N ILE A 815 3.06 32.54 -45.58
CA ILE A 815 2.55 33.47 -46.65
C ILE A 815 1.97 32.70 -47.86
N ALA A 816 0.73 32.93 -48.35
CA ALA A 816 -0.42 33.72 -47.87
C ALA A 816 -1.71 33.36 -48.64
N ARG A 817 -2.88 33.80 -48.15
CA ARG A 817 -3.80 34.74 -48.85
C ARG A 817 -5.00 35.15 -47.98
N ARG A 818 -5.60 36.30 -48.32
CA ARG A 818 -6.73 36.98 -47.64
C ARG A 818 -7.68 37.52 -48.73
N PHE A 819 -8.94 37.82 -48.37
CA PHE A 819 -10.07 38.22 -49.25
C PHE A 819 -10.68 37.05 -50.04
N HIS A 820 -12.01 36.95 -50.22
CA HIS A 820 -13.03 38.00 -50.29
C HIS A 820 -14.18 37.91 -49.28
N ARG A 821 -14.78 39.07 -48.95
CA ARG A 821 -16.24 39.21 -48.77
C ARG A 821 -16.83 39.77 -50.07
N SER A 822 -18.05 39.34 -50.37
CA SER A 822 -19.12 40.05 -51.09
C SER A 822 -20.41 39.69 -50.37
#